data_AF-A0A1F6IFK2-F1
#
_entry.id   AF-A0A1F6IFK2-F1
#
_cell.length_a   1.000
_cell.length_b   1.000
_cell.length_c   1.000
_cell.angle_alpha   90.00
_cell.angle_beta   90.00
_cell.angle_gamma   90.00
#
_symmetry.space_group_name_H-M   'P 1'
#
loop_
_entity.id
_entity.type
_entity.pdbx_description
1 polymer ?
#
loop_
_entity_poly.entity_id
_entity_poly.type
_entity_poly.pdbx_seq_one_letter_code
_entity_poly.pdbx_strand_id
1 'polypeptide(L)'
;MKLPLRFGKKKEEKQYFLALVLRNEKVNAVFFEEELSKVKVLARHSEYFENSIEEASLEEFLDVLDKAVSTAEQSLVTELETVKTIFGVKGSWIGENKIKKEYLLKLKKISDELGLLPIGFIVIIEAISHLLQQEEGAPLTAIVAETGKKYISVAHVKGGRILEFKTSQILESPAQTVDTILKHFSSSEILPARILIFNGDEDESQEFINHSWSKSLPFLHLPKVGILSPDFDARAVLFGAAQQMGFEILGDVLSIEEKKEDIEELSKPPQEQETLPTGEAEEEIINEKIKNIPQDSSLEYFGFLENKDIAKEPLQAPPEEKPEEEITGEKIEDLPARLDSAKRAGQAGIPKDIKVEEAEKKALPINASFVLTGVKVFAPRILKFVKKIPAKISFSGFGLTQRGKVLLIPIVIFILIIILSLFYFFLNKATVVLSLTGQPSEKTQDVIFAVDSPTDSSRGIIGSDFLASQKDGNISTKATGKKEVGDKAKGTVTIFNNSSTSQALAQGITITSSNDLEFALDKGLTVASASGDIFSGTTPGKVNVNVTAKAIGQEYNLPSNTKFSIGGRSSVAAKNDNAFSGGSKKELTVVSKNDIVKLERDLPKSLEQKAKDDLNNKISQDQVLLPVLVSEELVKGDFSKKEGDETNQVSLKGTVEFKGIAYKKKDIENFSNEILKREVSENLTIEPKSIKVDVSDVKTEESKVSAQISIKALLIPKIDSKSLVKQIKGKSFKDAESLLSKYSQVSDIQISLSLNLPFFPKRIPLSEKNIQVKTSINE
;
A
#
# COMPACT_ATOMS: atom_id res chain seq x y z
N MET A 1 -25.19 13.49 -56.81
CA MET A 1 -24.73 14.22 -55.61
C MET A 1 -25.41 13.64 -54.38
N LYS A 2 -24.64 13.37 -53.32
CA LYS A 2 -25.09 13.17 -51.93
C LYS A 2 -24.01 13.79 -51.06
N LEU A 3 -24.37 14.54 -50.01
CA LEU A 3 -23.40 15.15 -49.11
C LEU A 3 -22.83 14.10 -48.13
N PRO A 4 -21.56 14.16 -47.74
CA PRO A 4 -21.05 13.41 -46.60
C PRO A 4 -21.62 13.98 -45.29
N LEU A 5 -21.85 13.13 -44.30
CA LEU A 5 -22.29 13.57 -42.97
C LEU A 5 -21.13 14.21 -42.20
N ARG A 6 -21.40 15.29 -41.46
CA ARG A 6 -20.47 15.83 -40.47
C ARG A 6 -20.49 14.97 -39.22
N PHE A 7 -19.38 14.31 -38.91
CA PHE A 7 -19.13 13.82 -37.55
C PHE A 7 -18.67 15.01 -36.69
N GLY A 8 -19.29 15.21 -35.52
CA GLY A 8 -18.84 16.22 -34.56
C GLY A 8 -17.58 15.75 -33.82
N LYS A 9 -16.62 16.65 -33.59
CA LYS A 9 -15.56 16.40 -32.60
C LYS A 9 -16.23 16.28 -31.22
N LYS A 10 -16.03 15.14 -30.53
CA LYS A 10 -16.34 15.08 -29.09
C LYS A 10 -15.40 16.05 -28.37
N LYS A 11 -15.95 16.79 -27.40
CA LYS A 11 -15.15 17.48 -26.38
C LYS A 11 -14.59 16.41 -25.45
N GLU A 12 -13.36 16.56 -24.96
CA GLU A 12 -12.91 15.72 -23.84
C GLU A 12 -13.64 16.17 -22.58
N GLU A 13 -14.40 15.25 -21.99
CA GLU A 13 -15.20 15.47 -20.79
C GLU A 13 -14.29 15.31 -19.57
N LYS A 14 -13.99 16.41 -18.86
CA LYS A 14 -13.26 16.37 -17.58
C LYS A 14 -14.00 15.44 -16.61
N GLN A 15 -13.27 14.54 -15.97
CA GLN A 15 -13.84 13.59 -15.01
C GLN A 15 -13.59 14.08 -13.58
N TYR A 16 -14.68 14.24 -12.85
CA TYR A 16 -14.69 14.67 -11.46
C TYR A 16 -14.96 13.49 -10.54
N PHE A 17 -14.33 13.53 -9.37
CA PHE A 17 -14.35 12.46 -8.38
C PHE A 17 -14.61 13.04 -6.99
N LEU A 18 -15.20 12.22 -6.12
CA LEU A 18 -15.51 12.55 -4.73
C LEU A 18 -14.91 11.48 -3.82
N ALA A 19 -14.12 11.91 -2.83
CA ALA A 19 -13.79 11.09 -1.68
C ALA A 19 -14.74 11.43 -0.52
N LEU A 20 -15.52 10.45 -0.06
CA LEU A 20 -16.31 10.55 1.18
C LEU A 20 -15.57 9.80 2.28
N VAL A 21 -14.93 10.54 3.17
CA VAL A 21 -14.12 9.99 4.27
C VAL A 21 -14.97 9.89 5.53
N LEU A 22 -15.44 8.68 5.81
CA LEU A 22 -16.37 8.34 6.87
C LEU A 22 -15.61 8.01 8.16
N ARG A 23 -15.55 8.98 9.08
CA ARG A 23 -14.88 8.87 10.38
C ARG A 23 -15.85 8.48 11.49
N ASN A 24 -15.39 8.45 12.74
CA ASN A 24 -16.27 8.12 13.87
C ASN A 24 -17.40 9.13 14.08
N GLU A 25 -17.11 10.43 14.03
CA GLU A 25 -18.03 11.51 14.40
C GLU A 25 -18.30 12.51 13.27
N LYS A 26 -17.61 12.39 12.14
CA LYS A 26 -17.76 13.28 10.99
C LYS A 26 -17.58 12.56 9.66
N VAL A 27 -18.10 13.17 8.61
CA VAL A 27 -17.73 12.89 7.22
C VAL A 27 -16.93 14.07 6.68
N ASN A 28 -15.84 13.81 5.95
CA ASN A 28 -15.25 14.81 5.06
C ASN A 28 -15.67 14.48 3.61
N ALA A 29 -16.24 15.44 2.91
CA ALA A 29 -16.43 15.38 1.45
C ALA A 29 -15.28 16.13 0.77
N VAL A 30 -14.62 15.51 -0.21
CA VAL A 30 -13.51 16.12 -0.97
C VAL A 30 -13.70 15.88 -2.46
N PHE A 31 -13.97 16.94 -3.23
CA PHE A 31 -14.07 16.91 -4.68
C PHE A 31 -12.69 17.13 -5.33
N PHE A 32 -12.37 16.36 -6.36
CA PHE A 32 -11.12 16.46 -7.10
C PHE A 32 -11.29 16.16 -8.60
N GLU A 33 -10.39 16.73 -9.41
CA GLU A 33 -10.21 16.37 -10.82
C GLU A 33 -8.83 15.74 -11.07
N GLU A 34 -8.73 14.96 -12.15
CA GLU A 34 -7.45 14.63 -12.77
C GLU A 34 -7.08 15.74 -13.77
N GLU A 35 -5.89 16.32 -13.61
CA GLU A 35 -5.34 17.29 -14.57
C GLU A 35 -3.88 16.91 -14.86
N LEU A 36 -3.60 16.44 -16.08
CA LEU A 36 -2.28 15.92 -16.51
C LEU A 36 -1.74 14.81 -15.58
N SER A 37 -2.59 13.82 -15.30
CA SER A 37 -2.32 12.67 -14.40
C SER A 37 -1.90 13.04 -12.98
N LYS A 38 -2.27 14.25 -12.54
CA LYS A 38 -2.14 14.72 -11.16
C LYS A 38 -3.51 14.98 -10.57
N VAL A 39 -3.69 14.57 -9.31
CA VAL A 39 -4.91 14.89 -8.55
C VAL A 39 -4.87 16.32 -8.03
N LYS A 40 -5.97 17.05 -8.25
CA LYS A 40 -6.17 18.43 -7.87
C LYS A 40 -7.49 18.56 -7.11
N VAL A 41 -7.41 18.92 -5.82
CA VAL A 41 -8.62 19.19 -5.01
C VAL A 41 -9.27 20.48 -5.48
N LEU A 42 -10.58 20.44 -5.65
CA LEU A 42 -11.41 21.55 -6.10
C LEU A 42 -12.20 22.16 -4.94
N ALA A 43 -12.78 21.31 -4.10
CA ALA A 43 -13.56 21.72 -2.95
C ALA A 43 -13.50 20.67 -1.83
N ARG A 44 -13.77 21.10 -0.60
CA ARG A 44 -13.89 20.22 0.56
C ARG A 44 -14.86 20.79 1.60
N HIS A 45 -15.58 19.92 2.29
CA HIS A 45 -16.39 20.27 3.46
C HIS A 45 -16.34 19.15 4.51
N SER A 46 -16.75 19.45 5.75
CA SER A 46 -16.84 18.47 6.84
C SER A 46 -18.10 18.70 7.68
N GLU A 47 -18.91 17.64 7.84
CA GLU A 47 -20.13 17.65 8.67
C GLU A 47 -20.07 16.58 9.76
N TYR A 48 -20.71 16.85 10.89
CA TYR A 48 -20.65 16.02 12.10
C TYR A 48 -21.96 15.29 12.35
N PHE A 49 -21.87 14.03 12.80
CA PHE A 49 -22.99 13.27 13.35
C PHE A 49 -23.37 13.78 14.75
N GLU A 50 -24.59 13.52 15.23
CA GLU A 50 -24.98 13.93 16.58
C GLU A 50 -24.14 13.22 17.64
N ASN A 51 -23.88 11.91 17.45
CA ASN A 51 -23.05 11.10 18.33
C ASN A 51 -21.90 10.40 17.59
N SER A 52 -22.22 9.45 16.70
CA SER A 52 -21.24 8.70 15.92
C SER A 52 -21.91 7.99 14.72
N ILE A 53 -21.13 7.67 13.69
CA ILE A 53 -21.57 6.97 12.47
C ILE A 53 -22.15 5.56 12.73
N GLU A 54 -21.79 4.96 13.87
CA GLU A 54 -22.23 3.63 14.29
C GLU A 54 -23.63 3.71 14.94
N GLU A 55 -23.87 4.76 15.75
CA GLU A 55 -25.15 5.05 16.41
C GLU A 55 -26.13 5.79 15.50
N ALA A 56 -25.63 6.50 14.47
CA ALA A 56 -26.40 7.39 13.62
C ALA A 56 -27.58 6.66 12.95
N SER A 57 -28.74 7.31 13.03
CA SER A 57 -29.94 6.86 12.32
C SER A 57 -29.72 6.92 10.80
N LEU A 58 -30.53 6.20 10.01
CA LEU A 58 -30.35 6.24 8.55
C LEU A 58 -30.73 7.62 7.96
N GLU A 59 -31.67 8.31 8.59
CA GLU A 59 -32.10 9.66 8.20
C GLU A 59 -31.00 10.69 8.52
N GLU A 60 -30.43 10.66 9.72
CA GLU A 60 -29.25 11.46 10.12
C GLU A 60 -28.03 11.14 9.23
N PHE A 61 -27.76 9.86 8.97
CA PHE A 61 -26.63 9.43 8.16
C PHE A 61 -26.76 9.84 6.69
N LEU A 62 -27.99 10.09 6.21
CA LEU A 62 -28.22 10.70 4.90
C LEU A 62 -28.10 12.23 4.95
N ASP A 63 -28.77 12.91 5.89
CA ASP A 63 -28.76 14.38 6.03
C ASP A 63 -27.32 14.92 6.17
N VAL A 64 -26.52 14.30 7.03
CA VAL A 64 -25.11 14.67 7.25
C VAL A 64 -24.24 14.42 6.00
N LEU A 65 -24.55 13.41 5.19
CA LEU A 65 -23.82 13.12 3.95
C LEU A 65 -24.26 14.03 2.78
N ASP A 66 -25.56 14.28 2.62
CA ASP A 66 -26.09 15.24 1.65
C ASP A 66 -25.50 16.62 1.92
N LYS A 67 -25.62 17.11 3.16
CA LYS A 67 -25.08 18.41 3.57
C LYS A 67 -23.55 18.49 3.35
N ALA A 68 -22.81 17.42 3.61
CA ALA A 68 -21.37 17.37 3.33
C ALA A 68 -21.06 17.49 1.83
N VAL A 69 -21.79 16.77 0.97
CA VAL A 69 -21.63 16.81 -0.49
C VAL A 69 -22.10 18.16 -1.05
N SER A 70 -23.34 18.55 -0.77
CA SER A 70 -23.98 19.77 -1.26
C SER A 70 -23.23 21.05 -0.91
N THR A 71 -22.70 21.19 0.32
CA THR A 71 -21.88 22.37 0.68
C THR A 71 -20.47 22.33 0.09
N ALA A 72 -19.88 21.14 -0.14
CA ALA A 72 -18.64 21.04 -0.92
C ALA A 72 -18.88 21.37 -2.40
N GLU A 73 -20.00 20.94 -2.99
CA GLU A 73 -20.36 21.22 -4.39
C GLU A 73 -20.67 22.70 -4.63
N GLN A 74 -21.27 23.40 -3.66
CA GLN A 74 -21.47 24.86 -3.72
C GLN A 74 -20.18 25.67 -3.91
N SER A 75 -19.01 25.10 -3.62
CA SER A 75 -17.70 25.72 -3.85
C SER A 75 -17.15 25.48 -5.28
N LEU A 76 -17.84 24.70 -6.11
CA LEU A 76 -17.45 24.40 -7.49
C LEU A 76 -18.01 25.42 -8.49
N VAL A 77 -17.29 25.63 -9.58
CA VAL A 77 -17.66 26.58 -10.66
C VAL A 77 -18.47 25.90 -11.78
N THR A 78 -18.92 24.66 -11.57
CA THR A 78 -19.61 23.83 -12.58
C THR A 78 -20.44 22.74 -11.88
N GLU A 79 -21.71 22.61 -12.26
CA GLU A 79 -22.63 21.57 -11.79
C GLU A 79 -22.18 20.18 -12.29
N LEU A 80 -22.25 19.15 -11.45
CA LEU A 80 -21.72 17.81 -11.76
C LEU A 80 -22.84 16.78 -12.01
N GLU A 81 -23.14 16.46 -13.28
CA GLU A 81 -24.22 15.52 -13.64
C GLU A 81 -24.06 14.09 -13.06
N THR A 82 -22.82 13.60 -12.86
CA THR A 82 -22.55 12.32 -12.19
C THR A 82 -21.23 12.36 -11.43
N VAL A 83 -21.24 11.88 -10.18
CA VAL A 83 -20.08 11.96 -9.28
C VAL A 83 -19.54 10.57 -8.96
N LYS A 84 -18.35 10.25 -9.48
CA LYS A 84 -17.63 9.01 -9.20
C LYS A 84 -17.06 9.04 -7.77
N THR A 85 -17.53 8.14 -6.92
CA THR A 85 -17.35 8.23 -5.47
C THR A 85 -16.47 7.11 -4.92
N ILE A 86 -15.52 7.46 -4.06
CA ILE A 86 -14.67 6.55 -3.31
C ILE A 86 -14.94 6.73 -1.82
N PHE A 87 -15.29 5.65 -1.12
CA PHE A 87 -15.55 5.68 0.32
C PHE A 87 -14.27 5.41 1.12
N GLY A 88 -13.78 6.42 1.84
CA GLY A 88 -12.83 6.21 2.94
C GLY A 88 -13.58 5.65 4.14
N VAL A 89 -13.25 4.45 4.61
CA VAL A 89 -14.00 3.73 5.67
C VAL A 89 -13.13 3.39 6.89
N LYS A 90 -13.77 3.30 8.05
CA LYS A 90 -13.15 2.82 9.31
C LYS A 90 -12.73 1.36 9.19
N GLY A 91 -11.64 0.98 9.85
CA GLY A 91 -11.21 -0.43 9.95
C GLY A 91 -12.25 -1.34 10.63
N SER A 92 -13.09 -0.79 11.52
CA SER A 92 -14.22 -1.50 12.14
C SER A 92 -15.25 -2.04 11.14
N TRP A 93 -15.34 -1.45 9.95
CA TRP A 93 -16.34 -1.79 8.94
C TRP A 93 -15.91 -2.96 8.03
N ILE A 94 -14.69 -3.47 8.20
CA ILE A 94 -14.10 -4.52 7.37
C ILE A 94 -14.18 -5.89 8.06
N GLY A 95 -14.42 -6.95 7.26
CA GLY A 95 -14.29 -8.35 7.63
C GLY A 95 -13.95 -9.18 6.39
N GLU A 96 -13.05 -10.16 6.52
CA GLU A 96 -12.57 -10.99 5.38
C GLU A 96 -12.14 -10.19 4.14
N ASN A 97 -11.47 -9.04 4.36
CA ASN A 97 -11.06 -8.06 3.35
C ASN A 97 -12.21 -7.44 2.52
N LYS A 98 -13.44 -7.41 3.04
CA LYS A 98 -14.60 -6.72 2.44
C LYS A 98 -15.33 -5.85 3.47
N ILE A 99 -16.13 -4.89 3.01
CA ILE A 99 -17.07 -4.17 3.89
C ILE A 99 -18.14 -5.16 4.38
N LYS A 100 -18.43 -5.16 5.70
CA LYS A 100 -19.45 -6.04 6.29
C LYS A 100 -20.86 -5.73 5.74
N LYS A 101 -21.74 -6.73 5.75
CA LYS A 101 -23.04 -6.70 5.05
C LYS A 101 -23.94 -5.54 5.52
N GLU A 102 -23.93 -5.21 6.80
CA GLU A 102 -24.69 -4.12 7.42
C GLU A 102 -24.26 -2.74 6.90
N TYR A 103 -22.96 -2.46 6.82
CA TYR A 103 -22.44 -1.19 6.31
C TYR A 103 -22.54 -1.08 4.79
N LEU A 104 -22.33 -2.19 4.06
CA LEU A 104 -22.51 -2.24 2.61
C LEU A 104 -23.95 -1.90 2.20
N LEU A 105 -24.95 -2.26 3.00
CA LEU A 105 -26.35 -1.88 2.78
C LEU A 105 -26.61 -0.39 3.08
N LYS A 106 -26.04 0.18 4.16
CA LYS A 106 -26.09 1.63 4.42
C LYS A 106 -25.51 2.42 3.22
N LEU A 107 -24.31 2.04 2.75
CA LEU A 107 -23.60 2.74 1.66
C LEU A 107 -24.31 2.65 0.31
N LYS A 108 -24.88 1.49 -0.04
CA LYS A 108 -25.66 1.34 -1.29
C LYS A 108 -26.87 2.26 -1.30
N LYS A 109 -27.71 2.20 -0.25
CA LYS A 109 -28.93 3.02 -0.17
C LYS A 109 -28.64 4.52 -0.29
N ILE A 110 -27.56 5.02 0.32
CA ILE A 110 -27.18 6.43 0.23
C ILE A 110 -26.55 6.77 -1.13
N SER A 111 -25.88 5.81 -1.79
CA SER A 111 -25.44 6.00 -3.17
C SER A 111 -26.65 6.13 -4.12
N ASP A 112 -27.68 5.32 -3.91
CA ASP A 112 -28.93 5.36 -4.68
C ASP A 112 -29.73 6.67 -4.43
N GLU A 113 -29.79 7.15 -3.17
CA GLU A 113 -30.57 8.34 -2.80
C GLU A 113 -29.83 9.69 -3.05
N LEU A 114 -28.49 9.71 -3.03
CA LEU A 114 -27.67 10.90 -3.37
C LEU A 114 -27.09 10.88 -4.80
N GLY A 115 -27.48 9.92 -5.64
CA GLY A 115 -27.04 9.84 -7.05
C GLY A 115 -25.55 9.54 -7.25
N LEU A 116 -24.87 9.00 -6.23
CA LEU A 116 -23.43 8.76 -6.23
C LEU A 116 -23.10 7.46 -6.99
N LEU A 117 -22.01 7.47 -7.77
CA LEU A 117 -21.51 6.29 -8.48
C LEU A 117 -20.32 5.67 -7.72
N PRO A 118 -20.52 4.68 -6.82
CA PRO A 118 -19.44 4.08 -6.05
C PRO A 118 -18.49 3.28 -6.96
N ILE A 119 -17.23 3.71 -7.03
CA ILE A 119 -16.16 3.05 -7.80
C ILE A 119 -15.17 2.26 -6.93
N GLY A 120 -15.15 2.48 -5.62
CA GLY A 120 -14.26 1.75 -4.70
C GLY A 120 -14.36 2.19 -3.24
N PHE A 121 -13.56 1.55 -2.38
CA PHE A 121 -13.38 1.95 -0.99
C PHE A 121 -11.92 1.80 -0.54
N ILE A 122 -11.55 2.55 0.50
CA ILE A 122 -10.20 2.63 1.05
C ILE A 122 -10.30 2.63 2.58
N VAL A 123 -9.51 1.80 3.27
CA VAL A 123 -9.47 1.81 4.74
C VAL A 123 -8.58 2.95 5.23
N ILE A 124 -9.14 3.87 6.02
CA ILE A 124 -8.49 5.15 6.39
C ILE A 124 -7.10 4.94 7.03
N ILE A 125 -6.97 3.98 7.96
CA ILE A 125 -5.70 3.73 8.66
C ILE A 125 -4.68 3.01 7.77
N GLU A 126 -5.12 2.19 6.81
CA GLU A 126 -4.23 1.58 5.81
C GLU A 126 -3.71 2.66 4.85
N ALA A 127 -4.55 3.60 4.45
CA ALA A 127 -4.16 4.75 3.64
C ALA A 127 -3.14 5.64 4.38
N ILE A 128 -3.38 5.96 5.66
CA ILE A 128 -2.43 6.69 6.52
C ILE A 128 -1.09 5.94 6.59
N SER A 129 -1.13 4.61 6.76
CA SER A 129 0.06 3.76 6.77
C SER A 129 0.82 3.76 5.45
N HIS A 130 0.12 3.75 4.30
CA HIS A 130 0.74 3.79 2.98
C HIS A 130 1.37 5.16 2.67
N LEU A 131 0.70 6.26 3.00
CA LEU A 131 1.26 7.60 2.83
C LEU A 131 2.50 7.82 3.72
N LEU A 132 2.43 7.44 5.00
CA LEU A 132 3.60 7.51 5.89
C LEU A 132 4.73 6.57 5.45
N GLN A 133 4.42 5.41 4.87
CA GLN A 133 5.44 4.54 4.27
C GLN A 133 6.12 5.18 3.05
N GLN A 134 5.41 6.00 2.27
CA GLN A 134 5.99 6.77 1.17
C GLN A 134 6.86 7.93 1.69
N GLU A 135 6.39 8.66 2.70
CA GLU A 135 7.10 9.82 3.28
C GLU A 135 8.34 9.40 4.10
N GLU A 136 8.28 8.28 4.83
CA GLU A 136 9.37 7.83 5.72
C GLU A 136 10.22 6.68 5.14
N GLY A 137 9.79 6.08 4.03
CA GLY A 137 10.48 4.96 3.38
C GLY A 137 10.41 3.61 4.11
N ALA A 138 9.57 3.47 5.13
CA ALA A 138 9.44 2.25 5.95
C ALA A 138 7.98 1.95 6.33
N PRO A 139 7.51 0.67 6.35
CA PRO A 139 6.14 0.33 6.73
C PRO A 139 5.81 0.73 8.17
N LEU A 140 4.67 1.41 8.36
CA LEU A 140 4.28 1.97 9.66
C LEU A 140 4.23 0.91 10.78
N THR A 141 4.84 1.24 11.91
CA THR A 141 4.77 0.44 13.14
C THR A 141 4.58 1.38 14.33
N ALA A 142 3.31 1.56 14.72
CA ALA A 142 2.87 2.55 15.69
C ALA A 142 1.49 2.19 16.26
N ILE A 143 1.15 2.77 17.41
CA ILE A 143 -0.25 2.98 17.76
C ILE A 143 -0.75 4.20 16.98
N VAL A 144 -1.93 4.12 16.39
CA VAL A 144 -2.57 5.25 15.69
C VAL A 144 -3.89 5.59 16.39
N ALA A 145 -4.07 6.84 16.79
CA ALA A 145 -5.22 7.35 17.51
C ALA A 145 -5.98 8.40 16.67
N GLU A 146 -7.27 8.14 16.43
CA GLU A 146 -8.27 9.07 15.91
C GLU A 146 -8.89 9.81 17.11
N THR A 147 -8.67 11.11 17.22
CA THR A 147 -9.34 11.92 18.26
C THR A 147 -10.63 12.55 17.72
N GLY A 148 -11.71 12.42 18.49
CA GLY A 148 -13.03 13.05 18.26
C GLY A 148 -13.49 13.83 19.50
N LYS A 149 -14.66 14.47 19.43
CA LYS A 149 -15.23 15.31 20.50
C LYS A 149 -15.87 14.49 21.63
N LYS A 150 -16.24 13.24 21.35
CA LYS A 150 -16.93 12.32 22.28
C LYS A 150 -16.24 10.95 22.37
N TYR A 151 -15.54 10.54 21.31
CA TYR A 151 -14.99 9.21 21.11
C TYR A 151 -13.53 9.27 20.67
N ILE A 152 -12.80 8.21 20.98
CA ILE A 152 -11.45 7.96 20.46
C ILE A 152 -11.37 6.55 19.88
N SER A 153 -10.84 6.44 18.67
CA SER A 153 -10.49 5.15 18.07
C SER A 153 -8.97 4.93 18.14
N VAL A 154 -8.55 3.73 18.54
CA VAL A 154 -7.15 3.33 18.63
C VAL A 154 -6.90 2.10 17.77
N ALA A 155 -5.85 2.14 16.96
CA ALA A 155 -5.40 1.04 16.13
C ALA A 155 -3.96 0.65 16.49
N HIS A 156 -3.69 -0.66 16.59
CA HIS A 156 -2.32 -1.17 16.62
C HIS A 156 -1.89 -1.48 15.19
N VAL A 157 -0.92 -0.72 14.65
CA VAL A 157 -0.36 -0.93 13.31
C VAL A 157 1.06 -1.47 13.44
N LYS A 158 1.37 -2.56 12.73
CA LYS A 158 2.68 -3.23 12.75
C LYS A 158 3.06 -3.72 11.36
N GLY A 159 4.21 -3.27 10.85
CA GLY A 159 4.66 -3.60 9.48
C GLY A 159 3.64 -3.18 8.41
N GLY A 160 2.95 -2.06 8.62
CA GLY A 160 1.91 -1.52 7.75
C GLY A 160 0.53 -2.19 7.84
N ARG A 161 0.34 -3.16 8.75
CA ARG A 161 -0.94 -3.88 8.93
C ARG A 161 -1.62 -3.53 10.24
N ILE A 162 -2.94 -3.36 10.20
CA ILE A 162 -3.77 -3.22 11.39
C ILE A 162 -3.89 -4.60 12.05
N LEU A 163 -3.49 -4.71 13.32
CA LEU A 163 -3.61 -5.93 14.12
C LEU A 163 -4.86 -5.96 15.00
N GLU A 164 -5.24 -4.79 15.52
CA GLU A 164 -6.37 -4.63 16.43
C GLU A 164 -6.85 -3.18 16.37
N PHE A 165 -8.16 -2.97 16.49
CA PHE A 165 -8.82 -1.66 16.45
C PHE A 165 -9.96 -1.64 17.47
N LYS A 166 -10.04 -0.59 18.30
CA LYS A 166 -11.14 -0.37 19.26
C LYS A 166 -11.48 1.11 19.35
N THR A 167 -12.74 1.41 19.60
CA THR A 167 -13.24 2.76 19.89
C THR A 167 -13.86 2.78 21.28
N SER A 168 -13.71 3.89 22.00
CA SER A 168 -14.39 4.13 23.30
C SER A 168 -14.83 5.59 23.41
N GLN A 169 -15.76 5.88 24.30
CA GLN A 169 -16.06 7.26 24.70
C GLN A 169 -14.87 7.82 25.50
N ILE A 170 -14.65 9.13 25.41
CA ILE A 170 -13.64 9.82 26.21
C ILE A 170 -14.07 9.78 27.68
N LEU A 171 -13.16 9.33 28.55
CA LEU A 171 -13.42 9.13 29.98
C LEU A 171 -13.09 10.40 30.79
N GLU A 172 -11.84 10.52 31.26
CA GLU A 172 -11.34 11.71 31.96
C GLU A 172 -10.61 12.65 31.00
N SER A 173 -9.88 12.07 30.03
CA SER A 173 -9.02 12.79 29.09
C SER A 173 -8.75 11.93 27.84
N PRO A 174 -8.42 12.51 26.68
CA PRO A 174 -8.03 11.77 25.49
C PRO A 174 -6.89 10.75 25.70
N ALA A 175 -5.78 11.16 26.30
CA ALA A 175 -4.61 10.30 26.49
C ALA A 175 -4.88 9.19 27.54
N GLN A 176 -5.59 9.51 28.62
CA GLN A 176 -6.05 8.53 29.63
C GLN A 176 -7.01 7.49 29.02
N THR A 177 -7.82 7.90 28.03
CA THR A 177 -8.71 7.00 27.28
C THR A 177 -7.89 6.05 26.39
N VAL A 178 -6.86 6.53 25.67
CA VAL A 178 -5.97 5.68 24.87
C VAL A 178 -5.20 4.68 25.73
N ASP A 179 -4.64 5.11 26.87
CA ASP A 179 -3.99 4.21 27.84
C ASP A 179 -4.96 3.10 28.32
N THR A 180 -6.21 3.46 28.59
CA THR A 180 -7.26 2.52 28.99
C THR A 180 -7.66 1.55 27.87
N ILE A 181 -7.75 2.02 26.62
CA ILE A 181 -8.02 1.16 25.46
C ILE A 181 -6.87 0.16 25.23
N LEU A 182 -5.61 0.61 25.32
CA LEU A 182 -4.43 -0.24 25.12
C LEU A 182 -4.30 -1.36 26.18
N LYS A 183 -4.81 -1.17 27.40
CA LYS A 183 -4.89 -2.24 28.42
C LYS A 183 -5.79 -3.40 28.02
N HIS A 184 -6.69 -3.19 27.05
CA HIS A 184 -7.62 -4.20 26.56
C HIS A 184 -7.18 -4.80 25.22
N PHE A 185 -5.97 -4.53 24.71
CA PHE A 185 -5.47 -5.12 23.46
C PHE A 185 -4.88 -6.51 23.71
N SER A 186 -5.36 -7.50 22.96
CA SER A 186 -4.94 -8.91 23.08
C SER A 186 -3.96 -9.36 21.98
N SER A 187 -3.74 -8.52 20.96
CA SER A 187 -3.03 -8.89 19.73
C SER A 187 -1.50 -8.96 19.80
N SER A 188 -0.85 -8.55 20.89
CA SER A 188 0.62 -8.57 21.00
C SER A 188 1.18 -8.47 22.42
N GLU A 189 2.24 -9.23 22.68
CA GLU A 189 3.02 -9.20 23.93
C GLU A 189 3.83 -7.91 24.14
N ILE A 190 4.05 -7.11 23.09
CA ILE A 190 4.83 -5.86 23.12
C ILE A 190 4.17 -4.81 22.21
N LEU A 191 3.94 -3.61 22.72
CA LEU A 191 3.42 -2.46 21.98
C LEU A 191 4.56 -1.58 21.41
N PRO A 192 4.38 -0.99 20.21
CA PRO A 192 5.38 -0.12 19.61
C PRO A 192 5.51 1.21 20.36
N ALA A 193 6.74 1.65 20.63
CA ALA A 193 7.04 2.90 21.35
C ALA A 193 6.86 4.18 20.49
N ARG A 194 5.90 4.16 19.56
CA ARG A 194 5.48 5.29 18.72
C ARG A 194 3.95 5.35 18.73
N ILE A 195 3.43 6.52 19.05
CA ILE A 195 2.00 6.83 19.03
C ILE A 195 1.80 7.98 18.05
N LEU A 196 0.88 7.84 17.11
CA LEU A 196 0.50 8.85 16.13
C LEU A 196 -0.93 9.31 16.38
N ILE A 197 -1.12 10.61 16.51
CA ILE A 197 -2.44 11.24 16.69
C ILE A 197 -2.81 11.93 15.39
N PHE A 198 -4.07 11.82 14.98
CA PHE A 198 -4.64 12.64 13.92
C PHE A 198 -6.02 13.17 14.33
N ASN A 199 -6.38 14.34 13.80
CA ASN A 199 -7.59 15.10 14.14
C ASN A 199 -7.68 15.61 15.59
N GLY A 200 -6.65 15.44 16.41
CA GLY A 200 -6.58 16.10 17.71
C GLY A 200 -6.21 17.58 17.59
N ASP A 201 -6.67 18.41 18.53
CA ASP A 201 -6.31 19.83 18.59
C ASP A 201 -4.94 20.10 19.28
N GLU A 202 -4.57 21.37 19.44
CA GLU A 202 -3.27 21.73 20.04
C GLU A 202 -3.21 21.44 21.56
N ASP A 203 -4.31 21.57 22.29
CA ASP A 203 -4.35 21.27 23.73
C ASP A 203 -4.32 19.76 23.98
N GLU A 204 -5.08 18.98 23.21
CA GLU A 204 -5.02 17.51 23.21
C GLU A 204 -3.61 17.02 22.83
N SER A 205 -3.00 17.64 21.82
CA SER A 205 -1.62 17.35 21.39
C SER A 205 -0.62 17.54 22.53
N GLN A 206 -0.76 18.61 23.32
CA GLN A 206 0.07 18.82 24.51
C GLN A 206 -0.26 17.82 25.63
N GLU A 207 -1.52 17.45 25.83
CA GLU A 207 -1.92 16.45 26.83
C GLU A 207 -1.21 15.11 26.57
N PHE A 208 -1.32 14.57 25.35
CA PHE A 208 -0.69 13.30 24.98
C PHE A 208 0.83 13.32 25.14
N ILE A 209 1.49 14.44 24.79
CA ILE A 209 2.95 14.62 24.96
C ILE A 209 3.35 14.57 26.44
N ASN A 210 2.52 15.11 27.34
CA ASN A 210 2.77 15.15 28.78
C ASN A 210 2.20 13.94 29.55
N HIS A 211 1.46 13.04 28.89
CA HIS A 211 0.76 11.93 29.53
C HIS A 211 1.71 10.88 30.13
N SER A 212 1.40 10.43 31.36
CA SER A 212 2.22 9.49 32.13
C SER A 212 1.74 8.04 32.00
N TRP A 213 1.98 7.47 30.82
CA TRP A 213 1.57 6.12 30.41
C TRP A 213 1.77 5.01 31.46
N SER A 214 0.77 4.14 31.61
CA SER A 214 0.71 3.11 32.64
C SER A 214 1.81 2.06 32.49
N LYS A 215 2.49 1.75 33.60
CA LYS A 215 3.52 0.70 33.69
C LYS A 215 3.02 -0.73 33.44
N SER A 216 1.71 -0.93 33.30
CA SER A 216 1.08 -2.19 32.90
C SER A 216 1.01 -2.39 31.39
N LEU A 217 1.20 -1.32 30.59
CA LEU A 217 1.26 -1.42 29.13
C LEU A 217 2.63 -1.97 28.71
N PRO A 218 2.71 -2.98 27.82
CA PRO A 218 3.97 -3.63 27.47
C PRO A 218 4.76 -2.84 26.42
N PHE A 219 5.04 -1.56 26.70
CA PHE A 219 5.97 -0.75 25.92
C PHE A 219 7.42 -1.08 26.31
N LEU A 220 8.25 -1.45 25.34
CA LEU A 220 9.68 -1.73 25.59
C LEU A 220 10.49 -0.46 25.95
N HIS A 221 10.03 0.70 25.48
CA HIS A 221 10.62 2.02 25.70
C HIS A 221 9.49 3.04 25.94
N LEU A 222 9.78 4.18 26.58
CA LEU A 222 8.80 5.27 26.72
C LEU A 222 8.24 5.65 25.33
N PRO A 223 6.90 5.66 25.14
CA PRO A 223 6.32 5.94 23.85
C PRO A 223 6.56 7.40 23.43
N LYS A 224 6.90 7.59 22.16
CA LYS A 224 6.98 8.92 21.54
C LYS A 224 5.68 9.25 20.84
N VAL A 225 5.08 10.37 21.20
CA VAL A 225 3.93 10.94 20.50
C VAL A 225 4.42 11.73 19.29
N GLY A 226 3.75 11.54 18.16
CA GLY A 226 3.80 12.40 16.98
C GLY A 226 2.39 12.77 16.56
N ILE A 227 2.24 13.96 15.99
CA ILE A 227 0.94 14.51 15.55
C ILE A 227 1.00 14.62 14.03
N LEU A 228 -0.02 14.10 13.34
CA LEU A 228 -0.18 14.25 11.89
C LEU A 228 -0.89 15.58 11.58
N SER A 229 -0.69 16.12 10.39
CA SER A 229 -1.29 17.40 9.99
C SER A 229 -2.83 17.35 10.02
N PRO A 230 -3.51 18.51 10.11
CA PRO A 230 -4.92 18.60 9.79
C PRO A 230 -5.24 17.90 8.47
N ASP A 231 -6.38 17.18 8.44
CA ASP A 231 -6.87 16.38 7.32
C ASP A 231 -5.87 15.38 6.67
N PHE A 232 -4.80 14.97 7.40
CA PHE A 232 -3.84 13.98 6.90
C PHE A 232 -4.52 12.68 6.45
N ASP A 233 -5.60 12.27 7.11
CA ASP A 233 -6.41 11.11 6.77
C ASP A 233 -7.16 11.27 5.44
N ALA A 234 -7.69 12.46 5.15
CA ALA A 234 -8.37 12.75 3.89
C ALA A 234 -7.35 12.87 2.74
N ARG A 235 -6.20 13.50 3.00
CA ARG A 235 -5.00 13.46 2.15
C ARG A 235 -4.57 12.02 1.86
N ALA A 236 -4.57 11.14 2.87
CA ALA A 236 -4.17 9.75 2.74
C ALA A 236 -5.20 8.92 1.94
N VAL A 237 -6.50 9.08 2.18
CA VAL A 237 -7.55 8.43 1.36
C VAL A 237 -7.48 8.90 -0.09
N LEU A 238 -7.28 10.21 -0.32
CA LEU A 238 -7.05 10.75 -1.66
C LEU A 238 -5.78 10.18 -2.31
N PHE A 239 -4.73 9.93 -1.52
CA PHE A 239 -3.52 9.25 -1.98
C PHE A 239 -3.75 7.79 -2.38
N GLY A 240 -4.46 7.02 -1.55
CA GLY A 240 -4.87 5.66 -1.90
C GLY A 240 -5.75 5.62 -3.15
N ALA A 241 -6.63 6.61 -3.33
CA ALA A 241 -7.49 6.75 -4.50
C ALA A 241 -6.67 7.00 -5.76
N ALA A 242 -5.81 8.01 -5.75
CA ALA A 242 -4.88 8.29 -6.84
C ALA A 242 -4.05 7.05 -7.21
N GLN A 243 -3.48 6.36 -6.23
CA GLN A 243 -2.67 5.17 -6.46
C GLN A 243 -3.47 3.99 -7.03
N GLN A 244 -4.72 3.78 -6.60
CA GLN A 244 -5.63 2.77 -7.19
C GLN A 244 -6.04 3.11 -8.63
N MET A 245 -6.07 4.40 -8.98
CA MET A 245 -6.50 4.91 -10.29
C MET A 245 -5.33 5.11 -11.27
N GLY A 246 -4.09 5.14 -10.78
CA GLY A 246 -2.86 5.32 -11.59
C GLY A 246 -2.35 6.76 -11.67
N PHE A 247 -2.77 7.66 -10.78
CA PHE A 247 -2.42 9.08 -10.78
C PHE A 247 -1.26 9.41 -9.83
N GLU A 248 -0.45 10.42 -10.17
CA GLU A 248 0.52 11.03 -9.24
C GLU A 248 -0.16 12.09 -8.33
N ILE A 249 0.45 12.38 -7.17
CA ILE A 249 0.07 13.48 -6.29
C ILE A 249 1.28 14.37 -6.01
N LEU A 250 1.07 15.68 -6.13
CA LEU A 250 1.98 16.71 -5.62
C LEU A 250 1.62 16.98 -4.14
N GLY A 251 2.61 16.90 -3.25
CA GLY A 251 2.39 16.91 -1.80
C GLY A 251 1.68 18.15 -1.24
N ASP A 252 1.87 19.31 -1.89
CA ASP A 252 1.50 20.63 -1.36
C ASP A 252 0.08 21.10 -1.75
N VAL A 253 -0.67 20.34 -2.55
CA VAL A 253 -1.96 20.78 -3.13
C VAL A 253 -3.12 20.80 -2.12
N LEU A 254 -2.88 20.34 -0.88
CA LEU A 254 -3.93 20.07 0.12
C LEU A 254 -4.05 21.11 1.24
N SER A 255 -3.15 22.12 1.29
CA SER A 255 -3.23 23.23 2.24
C SER A 255 -4.02 24.42 1.66
N ILE A 256 -5.35 24.31 1.64
CA ILE A 256 -6.25 25.46 1.39
C ILE A 256 -6.69 26.02 2.75
N GLU A 257 -6.27 27.25 3.06
CA GLU A 257 -6.59 27.95 4.32
C GLU A 257 -8.11 28.14 4.48
N GLU A 258 -8.65 27.82 5.66
CA GLU A 258 -10.05 28.09 6.00
C GLU A 258 -10.28 29.59 6.14
N LYS A 259 -10.91 30.21 5.13
CA LYS A 259 -11.53 31.52 5.29
C LYS A 259 -12.76 31.39 6.18
N LYS A 260 -12.66 31.91 7.41
CA LYS A 260 -13.85 32.24 8.19
C LYS A 260 -14.59 33.39 7.50
N GLU A 261 -15.87 33.19 7.23
CA GLU A 261 -16.73 34.22 6.67
C GLU A 261 -17.21 35.16 7.77
N ASP A 262 -16.85 36.44 7.68
CA ASP A 262 -17.64 37.54 8.24
C ASP A 262 -18.57 38.04 7.12
N ILE A 263 -19.87 38.13 7.41
CA ILE A 263 -20.93 38.37 6.42
C ILE A 263 -21.21 39.87 6.28
N GLU A 264 -21.16 40.43 5.06
CA GLU A 264 -22.10 41.49 4.65
C GLU A 264 -22.22 41.74 3.13
N GLU A 265 -23.45 42.10 2.73
CA GLU A 265 -23.99 42.67 1.47
C GLU A 265 -23.81 42.00 0.07
N LEU A 266 -24.97 41.75 -0.56
CA LEU A 266 -25.17 41.34 -1.95
C LEU A 266 -25.18 42.55 -2.92
N SER A 267 -24.78 42.38 -4.19
CA SER A 267 -25.49 43.08 -5.31
C SER A 267 -25.24 42.58 -6.76
N LYS A 268 -25.95 41.50 -7.13
CA LYS A 268 -26.53 41.20 -8.48
C LYS A 268 -25.61 40.76 -9.66
N PRO A 269 -26.17 40.07 -10.69
CA PRO A 269 -25.40 39.33 -11.72
C PRO A 269 -25.75 39.81 -13.17
N PRO A 270 -25.69 39.01 -14.27
CA PRO A 270 -24.71 39.27 -15.34
C PRO A 270 -25.33 39.48 -16.76
N GLN A 271 -24.47 39.65 -17.78
CA GLN A 271 -24.80 39.46 -19.21
C GLN A 271 -23.64 38.76 -19.96
N GLU A 272 -23.92 38.31 -21.19
CA GLU A 272 -23.27 37.15 -21.84
C GLU A 272 -22.94 37.42 -23.34
N GLN A 273 -22.14 36.54 -23.96
CA GLN A 273 -22.10 36.13 -25.39
C GLN A 273 -20.93 36.56 -26.34
N GLU A 274 -20.65 35.62 -27.27
CA GLU A 274 -20.03 35.68 -28.61
C GLU A 274 -18.50 35.88 -28.84
N THR A 275 -17.76 34.77 -28.67
CA THR A 275 -16.94 34.06 -29.69
C THR A 275 -16.17 34.79 -30.83
N LEU A 276 -14.84 34.56 -30.83
CA LEU A 276 -13.96 34.02 -31.92
C LEU A 276 -14.10 34.46 -33.40
N PRO A 277 -12.95 34.57 -34.11
CA PRO A 277 -12.63 33.55 -35.13
C PRO A 277 -11.18 32.99 -35.11
N THR A 278 -10.95 31.98 -35.94
CA THR A 278 -9.83 31.00 -35.92
C THR A 278 -8.65 31.34 -36.84
N GLY A 279 -7.49 30.67 -36.63
CA GLY A 279 -6.44 30.45 -37.63
C GLY A 279 -5.80 29.06 -37.50
N GLU A 280 -5.51 28.41 -38.62
CA GLU A 280 -4.89 27.06 -38.76
C GLU A 280 -3.35 27.21 -39.00
N ALA A 281 -2.46 26.21 -38.99
CA ALA A 281 -2.56 24.74 -38.96
C ALA A 281 -1.50 24.16 -37.95
N GLU A 282 -1.08 22.88 -37.87
CA GLU A 282 -0.98 21.78 -38.85
C GLU A 282 -0.87 20.42 -38.11
N GLU A 283 -1.46 19.33 -38.63
CA GLU A 283 -1.45 17.97 -38.03
C GLU A 283 -1.07 16.89 -39.05
N GLU A 284 -0.08 16.05 -38.74
CA GLU A 284 0.13 14.63 -39.14
C GLU A 284 1.37 14.14 -38.34
N ILE A 285 1.52 12.89 -37.87
CA ILE A 285 1.05 11.58 -38.37
C ILE A 285 0.32 10.80 -37.26
N ILE A 286 -0.55 9.86 -37.65
CA ILE A 286 -1.58 9.21 -36.81
C ILE A 286 -1.32 7.70 -36.57
N ASN A 287 -1.80 7.20 -35.42
CA ASN A 287 -2.00 5.79 -35.03
C ASN A 287 -0.77 4.86 -34.86
N GLU A 288 -0.49 4.50 -33.60
CA GLU A 288 -0.75 3.11 -33.14
C GLU A 288 -0.92 3.05 -31.60
N LYS A 289 -1.45 1.92 -31.09
CA LYS A 289 -1.64 1.58 -29.66
C LYS A 289 -2.61 2.43 -28.82
N ILE A 290 -3.90 2.06 -28.84
CA ILE A 290 -4.66 1.89 -27.60
C ILE A 290 -5.20 0.45 -27.56
N LYS A 291 -4.57 -0.39 -26.75
CA LYS A 291 -5.04 -1.73 -26.36
C LYS A 291 -4.40 -2.12 -25.03
N ASN A 292 -5.14 -2.90 -24.25
CA ASN A 292 -4.78 -3.48 -22.94
C ASN A 292 -4.93 -2.51 -21.74
N ILE A 293 -6.18 -2.31 -21.31
CA ILE A 293 -6.51 -2.01 -19.90
C ILE A 293 -6.46 -3.34 -19.12
N PRO A 294 -5.88 -3.40 -17.91
CA PRO A 294 -5.90 -4.62 -17.08
C PRO A 294 -7.33 -5.05 -16.72
N GLN A 295 -7.68 -6.31 -17.01
CA GLN A 295 -9.06 -6.80 -16.91
C GLN A 295 -9.34 -7.53 -15.58
N ASP A 296 -9.49 -6.79 -14.48
CA ASP A 296 -10.23 -7.29 -13.28
C ASP A 296 -10.85 -6.17 -12.41
N SER A 297 -11.26 -5.05 -13.02
CA SER A 297 -11.92 -3.93 -12.32
C SER A 297 -13.44 -4.14 -12.22
N SER A 298 -13.87 -5.25 -11.60
CA SER A 298 -15.30 -5.62 -11.51
C SER A 298 -15.93 -5.26 -10.16
N LEU A 299 -17.11 -4.62 -10.20
CA LEU A 299 -17.90 -4.24 -9.01
C LEU A 299 -18.27 -5.47 -8.13
N GLU A 300 -18.41 -6.65 -8.74
CA GLU A 300 -18.68 -7.90 -8.04
C GLU A 300 -17.58 -8.29 -7.03
N TYR A 301 -16.30 -7.98 -7.31
CA TYR A 301 -15.18 -8.24 -6.40
C TYR A 301 -15.40 -7.57 -5.04
N PHE A 302 -15.90 -6.32 -5.06
CA PHE A 302 -16.18 -5.49 -3.90
C PHE A 302 -17.56 -5.75 -3.25
N GLY A 303 -18.36 -6.69 -3.76
CA GLY A 303 -19.71 -6.99 -3.25
C GLY A 303 -20.82 -6.09 -3.83
N PHE A 304 -20.50 -5.25 -4.81
CA PHE A 304 -21.47 -4.48 -5.59
C PHE A 304 -21.96 -5.33 -6.77
N LEU A 305 -22.71 -6.39 -6.43
CA LEU A 305 -23.38 -7.25 -7.41
C LEU A 305 -24.47 -6.47 -8.14
N GLU A 306 -24.30 -6.25 -9.43
CA GLU A 306 -25.34 -5.66 -10.28
C GLU A 306 -26.56 -6.60 -10.34
N ASN A 307 -27.77 -6.04 -10.24
CA ASN A 307 -29.04 -6.76 -10.40
C ASN A 307 -29.27 -7.99 -9.45
N LYS A 308 -28.65 -8.02 -8.26
CA LYS A 308 -28.92 -9.07 -7.23
C LYS A 308 -29.37 -8.48 -5.88
N ASP A 309 -30.54 -8.94 -5.44
CA ASP A 309 -31.13 -8.59 -4.15
C ASP A 309 -30.56 -9.45 -3.00
N ILE A 310 -29.65 -8.86 -2.24
CA ILE A 310 -28.90 -9.49 -1.13
C ILE A 310 -29.77 -9.61 0.15
N ALA A 311 -30.97 -9.01 0.19
CA ALA A 311 -31.91 -9.15 1.31
C ALA A 311 -32.72 -10.46 1.25
N LYS A 312 -32.64 -11.22 0.14
CA LYS A 312 -33.35 -12.50 -0.05
C LYS A 312 -32.50 -13.75 0.22
N GLU A 313 -31.23 -13.60 0.59
CA GLU A 313 -30.39 -14.72 1.04
C GLU A 313 -30.66 -15.05 2.52
N PRO A 314 -30.96 -16.32 2.88
CA PRO A 314 -31.21 -16.69 4.27
C PRO A 314 -29.95 -16.60 5.12
N LEU A 315 -30.13 -16.20 6.38
CA LEU A 315 -29.07 -16.12 7.38
C LEU A 315 -28.38 -17.49 7.55
N GLN A 316 -27.07 -17.54 7.36
CA GLN A 316 -26.26 -18.62 7.93
C GLN A 316 -26.05 -18.30 9.41
N ALA A 317 -26.50 -19.19 10.29
CA ALA A 317 -26.28 -19.05 11.72
C ALA A 317 -24.78 -19.15 12.04
N PRO A 318 -24.26 -18.39 13.03
CA PRO A 318 -22.93 -18.64 13.58
C PRO A 318 -22.81 -20.07 14.11
N PRO A 319 -21.60 -20.66 14.16
CA PRO A 319 -21.38 -21.92 14.86
C PRO A 319 -21.75 -21.78 16.34
N GLU A 320 -22.49 -22.76 16.87
CA GLU A 320 -22.81 -22.79 18.30
C GLU A 320 -21.54 -23.00 19.13
N GLU A 321 -21.20 -22.04 19.99
CA GLU A 321 -20.24 -22.27 21.07
C GLU A 321 -20.85 -23.25 22.07
N LYS A 322 -20.09 -24.30 22.41
CA LYS A 322 -20.50 -25.24 23.45
C LYS A 322 -20.30 -24.60 24.83
N PRO A 323 -21.24 -24.77 25.77
CA PRO A 323 -21.02 -24.32 27.14
C PRO A 323 -19.78 -24.97 27.77
N GLU A 324 -19.04 -24.19 28.56
CA GLU A 324 -18.06 -24.73 29.48
C GLU A 324 -18.78 -25.49 30.61
N GLU A 325 -18.34 -26.71 30.92
CA GLU A 325 -18.88 -27.46 32.07
C GLU A 325 -18.18 -27.01 33.37
N GLU A 326 -18.95 -26.41 34.28
CA GLU A 326 -18.50 -26.19 35.67
C GLU A 326 -18.26 -27.55 36.36
N ILE A 327 -17.01 -27.82 36.74
CA ILE A 327 -16.68 -28.97 37.62
C ILE A 327 -16.39 -28.45 39.02
N THR A 328 -17.41 -28.52 39.89
CA THR A 328 -17.25 -28.36 41.34
C THR A 328 -16.69 -29.65 41.98
N GLY A 329 -15.97 -29.51 43.10
CA GLY A 329 -15.01 -30.53 43.57
C GLY A 329 -15.41 -31.37 44.80
N GLU A 330 -14.37 -31.91 45.45
CA GLU A 330 -14.35 -33.02 46.44
C GLU A 330 -14.49 -34.45 45.82
N LYS A 331 -13.88 -35.52 46.35
CA LYS A 331 -13.23 -35.69 47.68
C LYS A 331 -12.05 -36.70 47.71
N ILE A 332 -10.92 -36.24 48.26
CA ILE A 332 -9.89 -36.89 49.12
C ILE A 332 -9.71 -38.43 49.09
N GLU A 333 -8.49 -38.87 48.73
CA GLU A 333 -7.59 -39.84 49.42
C GLU A 333 -6.25 -39.87 48.63
N ASP A 334 -5.02 -40.01 49.16
CA ASP A 334 -4.51 -40.22 50.53
C ASP A 334 -3.13 -39.49 50.71
N LEU A 335 -2.56 -39.49 51.93
CA LEU A 335 -1.32 -38.81 52.38
C LEU A 335 -0.03 -39.67 52.16
N PRO A 336 1.22 -39.26 52.55
CA PRO A 336 1.63 -38.12 53.39
C PRO A 336 2.76 -37.20 52.85
N ALA A 337 2.87 -36.02 53.47
CA ALA A 337 3.97 -35.07 53.26
C ALA A 337 5.22 -35.35 54.11
N ARG A 338 6.35 -34.71 53.75
CA ARG A 338 7.41 -34.34 54.70
C ARG A 338 7.91 -32.91 54.45
N LEU A 339 8.15 -32.20 55.55
CA LEU A 339 8.62 -30.82 55.61
C LEU A 339 10.06 -30.80 56.18
N ASP A 340 10.82 -29.76 55.86
CA ASP A 340 12.07 -29.29 56.51
C ASP A 340 13.20 -30.28 56.87
N SER A 341 14.41 -29.99 56.36
CA SER A 341 15.57 -29.79 57.25
C SER A 341 16.79 -29.20 56.50
N ALA A 342 17.67 -28.54 57.25
CA ALA A 342 18.66 -27.60 56.73
C ALA A 342 20.10 -28.16 56.67
N LYS A 343 20.94 -27.53 55.81
CA LYS A 343 22.39 -27.28 56.00
C LYS A 343 23.30 -28.44 56.46
N ARG A 344 24.17 -28.94 55.55
CA ARG A 344 25.66 -28.72 55.58
C ARG A 344 26.46 -29.66 54.65
N ALA A 345 27.52 -29.09 54.04
CA ALA A 345 28.81 -29.69 53.64
C ALA A 345 28.84 -30.92 52.68
N GLY A 346 29.87 -31.06 51.81
CA GLY A 346 30.92 -30.10 51.45
C GLY A 346 32.14 -30.70 50.71
N GLN A 347 32.82 -29.85 49.93
CA GLN A 347 34.24 -29.90 49.51
C GLN A 347 34.83 -31.17 48.85
N ALA A 348 35.11 -31.09 47.53
CA ALA A 348 36.44 -31.28 46.89
C ALA A 348 36.27 -31.39 45.35
N GLY A 349 37.09 -30.78 44.48
CA GLY A 349 38.20 -29.85 44.70
C GLY A 349 38.66 -29.16 43.40
N ILE A 350 39.46 -28.09 43.54
CA ILE A 350 40.08 -27.25 42.49
C ILE A 350 41.60 -27.51 42.59
N PRO A 351 42.41 -27.67 41.51
CA PRO A 351 42.55 -26.72 40.38
C PRO A 351 42.67 -27.38 38.98
N LYS A 352 42.58 -26.69 37.83
CA LYS A 352 43.19 -25.42 37.37
C LYS A 352 42.35 -24.77 36.24
N ASP A 353 42.50 -23.50 35.83
CA ASP A 353 43.09 -22.28 36.41
C ASP A 353 42.52 -21.05 35.66
N ILE A 354 42.09 -20.00 36.39
CA ILE A 354 42.51 -18.58 36.25
C ILE A 354 42.74 -18.06 34.79
N LYS A 355 42.05 -17.06 34.21
CA LYS A 355 41.06 -16.01 34.59
C LYS A 355 40.34 -15.55 33.29
N VAL A 356 39.27 -14.74 33.22
CA VAL A 356 38.84 -13.53 33.97
C VAL A 356 37.31 -13.56 34.20
N GLU A 357 36.83 -12.80 35.17
CA GLU A 357 35.43 -12.76 35.66
C GLU A 357 34.72 -11.43 35.31
N GLU A 358 33.38 -11.42 35.31
CA GLU A 358 32.56 -10.23 35.08
C GLU A 358 32.56 -9.23 36.25
N ALA A 359 32.22 -7.96 35.98
CA ALA A 359 31.73 -7.03 36.99
C ALA A 359 30.84 -5.94 36.36
N GLU A 360 29.60 -5.79 36.84
CA GLU A 360 28.71 -4.71 36.41
C GLU A 360 29.07 -3.33 37.01
N LYS A 361 28.79 -2.29 36.22
CA LYS A 361 28.28 -0.95 36.61
C LYS A 361 28.81 -0.33 37.93
N LYS A 362 29.69 0.67 37.79
CA LYS A 362 29.68 1.84 38.68
C LYS A 362 30.09 3.12 37.93
N ALA A 363 29.73 4.27 38.50
CA ALA A 363 29.83 5.57 37.84
C ALA A 363 31.28 5.97 37.50
N LEU A 364 31.44 6.71 36.40
CA LEU A 364 32.73 7.16 35.85
C LEU A 364 33.38 8.29 36.68
N PRO A 365 34.61 8.12 37.18
CA PRO A 365 35.41 9.20 37.71
C PRO A 365 36.44 9.74 36.69
N ILE A 366 36.35 11.04 36.48
CA ILE A 366 37.43 12.02 36.24
C ILE A 366 38.90 11.49 36.23
N ASN A 367 39.63 11.84 35.16
CA ASN A 367 41.10 11.96 34.99
C ASN A 367 42.02 10.71 34.87
N ALA A 368 42.53 10.48 33.65
CA ALA A 368 43.95 10.30 33.28
C ALA A 368 44.05 10.49 31.73
N SER A 369 44.94 11.24 31.06
CA SER A 369 46.42 11.34 31.09
C SER A 369 47.10 9.98 30.82
N PHE A 370 48.10 9.83 29.94
CA PHE A 370 48.87 10.75 29.07
C PHE A 370 49.47 9.89 27.90
N VAL A 371 50.04 10.33 26.77
CA VAL A 371 50.69 11.58 26.31
C VAL A 371 50.57 11.70 24.75
N LEU A 372 51.18 12.74 24.15
CA LEU A 372 51.70 12.88 22.76
C LEU A 372 50.70 13.26 21.63
N THR A 373 50.87 14.35 20.85
CA THR A 373 51.80 15.50 20.93
C THR A 373 51.16 16.70 20.22
N GLY A 374 51.33 17.96 20.69
CA GLY A 374 50.96 19.12 19.87
C GLY A 374 50.51 20.41 20.58
N VAL A 375 51.48 21.24 21.01
CA VAL A 375 51.44 22.72 21.09
C VAL A 375 50.09 23.40 21.39
N LYS A 376 49.86 23.77 22.67
CA LYS A 376 49.00 24.94 23.04
C LYS A 376 49.12 25.35 24.53
N VAL A 377 49.79 26.47 24.83
CA VAL A 377 49.52 27.35 25.98
C VAL A 377 50.03 28.76 25.63
N PHE A 378 49.20 29.81 25.74
CA PHE A 378 49.46 31.02 26.56
C PHE A 378 48.43 32.15 26.37
N ALA A 379 47.43 32.18 27.26
CA ALA A 379 46.72 33.37 27.77
C ALA A 379 45.74 32.91 28.89
N PRO A 380 45.29 33.77 29.82
CA PRO A 380 45.75 35.12 30.14
C PRO A 380 46.20 35.29 31.62
N ARG A 381 47.33 35.98 31.86
CA ARG A 381 47.64 36.62 33.15
C ARG A 381 48.48 37.88 32.93
N ILE A 382 47.82 39.03 32.76
CA ILE A 382 48.48 40.35 32.71
C ILE A 382 47.76 41.32 33.65
N LEU A 383 48.07 41.20 34.94
CA LEU A 383 48.02 42.32 35.88
C LEU A 383 49.05 42.07 36.99
N LYS A 384 49.68 43.14 37.49
CA LYS A 384 50.88 43.13 38.34
C LYS A 384 52.17 42.64 37.64
N PHE A 385 52.85 43.52 36.90
CA PHE A 385 54.30 43.75 37.07
C PHE A 385 54.77 45.05 36.37
N VAL A 386 54.59 46.19 37.05
CA VAL A 386 55.20 47.46 36.64
C VAL A 386 56.38 47.76 37.58
N LYS A 387 57.58 47.28 37.23
CA LYS A 387 58.89 47.79 37.72
C LYS A 387 60.06 47.13 37.00
N LYS A 388 61.09 47.93 36.70
CA LYS A 388 62.43 47.58 36.19
C LYS A 388 62.49 46.94 34.78
N ILE A 389 62.76 47.78 33.78
CA ILE A 389 63.52 47.43 32.58
C ILE A 389 64.84 48.22 32.63
N PRO A 390 66.02 47.61 32.41
CA PRO A 390 67.29 48.32 32.32
C PRO A 390 67.44 49.02 30.96
N ALA A 391 68.12 50.17 30.93
CA ALA A 391 68.29 50.96 29.71
C ALA A 391 69.52 50.52 28.90
N LYS A 392 69.33 50.35 27.57
CA LYS A 392 70.19 50.89 26.48
C LYS A 392 69.83 50.24 25.13
N ILE A 393 69.05 50.95 24.30
CA ILE A 393 69.11 50.81 22.84
C ILE A 393 69.64 52.15 22.32
N SER A 394 70.77 52.13 21.61
CA SER A 394 71.39 53.35 21.09
C SER A 394 70.80 53.72 19.73
N PHE A 395 70.06 54.83 19.69
CA PHE A 395 69.73 55.53 18.45
C PHE A 395 70.57 56.82 18.36
N SER A 396 71.86 56.64 18.11
CA SER A 396 72.80 57.73 17.83
C SER A 396 72.76 58.07 16.33
N GLY A 397 72.47 59.33 15.98
CA GLY A 397 72.67 59.82 14.61
C GLY A 397 71.45 60.40 13.89
N PHE A 398 70.59 61.19 14.55
CA PHE A 398 69.90 62.29 13.87
C PHE A 398 69.60 63.44 14.84
N GLY A 399 70.34 64.54 14.72
CA GLY A 399 70.17 65.74 15.55
C GLY A 399 69.08 66.64 15.00
N LEU A 400 67.88 66.63 15.61
CA LEU A 400 66.77 67.53 15.27
C LEU A 400 66.19 68.19 16.53
N THR A 401 65.82 69.47 16.39
CA THR A 401 65.63 70.42 17.50
C THR A 401 64.29 70.29 18.23
N GLN A 402 64.24 70.80 19.47
CA GLN A 402 63.08 70.71 20.34
C GLN A 402 61.93 71.65 19.93
N ARG A 403 61.12 71.22 18.95
CA ARG A 403 59.73 71.70 18.78
C ARG A 403 58.79 70.70 18.07
N GLY A 404 59.30 69.69 17.36
CA GLY A 404 58.49 68.78 16.53
C GLY A 404 57.91 67.52 17.19
N LYS A 405 58.15 67.23 18.48
CA LYS A 405 57.87 65.88 19.03
C LYS A 405 56.38 65.50 19.16
N VAL A 406 55.45 66.47 19.10
CA VAL A 406 54.00 66.19 19.08
C VAL A 406 53.54 65.64 17.72
N LEU A 407 54.28 65.90 16.63
CA LEU A 407 53.94 65.44 15.27
C LEU A 407 54.32 63.98 14.98
N LEU A 408 55.19 63.35 15.78
CA LEU A 408 55.63 61.96 15.53
C LEU A 408 54.61 60.89 15.93
N ILE A 409 53.82 61.14 16.97
CA ILE A 409 52.79 60.21 17.45
C ILE A 409 51.71 59.95 16.37
N PRO A 410 51.09 60.97 15.74
CA PRO A 410 50.11 60.72 14.68
C PRO A 410 50.73 60.03 13.45
N ILE A 411 52.02 60.28 13.14
CA ILE A 411 52.71 59.59 12.03
C ILE A 411 52.84 58.08 12.32
N VAL A 412 53.25 57.69 13.54
CA VAL A 412 53.36 56.27 13.92
C VAL A 412 51.98 55.59 13.94
N ILE A 413 50.95 56.27 14.44
CA ILE A 413 49.57 55.76 14.41
C ILE A 413 49.07 55.60 12.96
N PHE A 414 49.34 56.57 12.09
CA PHE A 414 48.99 56.52 10.66
C PHE A 414 49.69 55.36 9.93
N ILE A 415 50.98 55.14 10.18
CA ILE A 415 51.73 53.98 9.66
C ILE A 415 51.13 52.66 10.18
N LEU A 416 50.77 52.57 11.46
CA LEU A 416 50.13 51.38 12.02
C LEU A 416 48.75 51.11 11.40
N ILE A 417 47.95 52.16 11.14
CA ILE A 417 46.67 52.07 10.43
C ILE A 417 46.88 51.61 8.99
N ILE A 418 47.91 52.10 8.28
CA ILE A 418 48.27 51.62 6.94
C ILE A 418 48.64 50.13 6.97
N ILE A 419 49.46 49.69 7.93
CA ILE A 419 49.86 48.28 8.07
C ILE A 419 48.64 47.40 8.37
N LEU A 420 47.77 47.81 9.29
CA LEU A 420 46.51 47.10 9.61
C LEU A 420 45.55 47.05 8.40
N SER A 421 45.45 48.14 7.64
CA SER A 421 44.65 48.20 6.41
C SER A 421 45.18 47.26 5.33
N LEU A 422 46.49 47.27 5.06
CA LEU A 422 47.14 46.34 4.14
C LEU A 422 46.96 44.89 4.59
N PHE A 423 47.17 44.60 5.87
CA PHE A 423 46.97 43.27 6.46
C PHE A 423 45.53 42.78 6.26
N TYR A 424 44.53 43.64 6.49
CA TYR A 424 43.12 43.37 6.21
C TYR A 424 42.87 43.08 4.71
N PHE A 425 43.34 43.95 3.80
CA PHE A 425 43.13 43.78 2.36
C PHE A 425 43.81 42.53 1.76
N PHE A 426 44.94 42.09 2.30
CA PHE A 426 45.67 40.92 1.80
C PHE A 426 45.23 39.58 2.42
N LEU A 427 44.76 39.56 3.68
CA LEU A 427 44.40 38.31 4.36
C LEU A 427 42.91 37.98 4.38
N ASN A 428 42.02 38.97 4.21
CA ASN A 428 40.59 38.69 4.19
C ASN A 428 40.22 37.83 2.96
N LYS A 429 39.40 36.81 3.19
CA LYS A 429 38.84 35.89 2.20
C LYS A 429 37.33 36.06 2.11
N ALA A 430 36.80 35.95 0.90
CA ALA A 430 35.36 35.90 0.65
C ALA A 430 34.92 34.48 0.27
N THR A 431 33.79 34.04 0.80
CA THR A 431 33.03 32.92 0.24
C THR A 431 31.73 33.47 -0.32
N VAL A 432 31.49 33.23 -1.60
CA VAL A 432 30.25 33.56 -2.31
C VAL A 432 29.51 32.25 -2.53
N VAL A 433 28.34 32.11 -1.93
CA VAL A 433 27.43 31.00 -2.21
C VAL A 433 26.37 31.51 -3.18
N LEU A 434 26.19 30.80 -4.29
CA LEU A 434 25.13 31.02 -5.26
C LEU A 434 24.09 29.93 -5.05
N SER A 435 22.91 30.30 -4.59
CA SER A 435 21.76 29.40 -4.56
C SER A 435 21.13 29.36 -5.94
N LEU A 436 20.95 28.15 -6.45
CA LEU A 436 20.43 27.88 -7.78
C LEU A 436 19.06 27.20 -7.67
N THR A 437 18.09 27.67 -8.45
CA THR A 437 16.80 26.98 -8.63
C THR A 437 16.90 26.10 -9.86
N GLY A 438 16.92 24.78 -9.67
CA GLY A 438 17.02 23.83 -10.78
C GLY A 438 15.78 23.85 -11.67
N GLN A 439 15.96 23.78 -12.98
CA GLN A 439 14.86 23.53 -13.90
C GLN A 439 14.62 22.02 -14.02
N PRO A 440 13.41 21.51 -13.74
CA PRO A 440 13.12 20.09 -13.95
C PRO A 440 13.17 19.74 -15.43
N SER A 441 13.74 18.58 -15.72
CA SER A 441 13.79 17.93 -17.02
C SER A 441 13.43 16.46 -16.81
N GLU A 442 12.50 15.97 -17.62
CA GLU A 442 12.05 14.58 -17.59
C GLU A 442 12.17 13.98 -18.99
N LYS A 443 12.74 12.78 -19.08
CA LYS A 443 12.89 12.07 -20.36
C LYS A 443 12.54 10.60 -20.25
N THR A 444 11.50 10.21 -20.96
CA THR A 444 11.10 8.82 -21.15
C THR A 444 11.95 8.14 -22.24
N GLN A 445 12.41 6.91 -21.98
CA GLN A 445 13.18 6.09 -22.92
C GLN A 445 12.84 4.61 -22.76
N ASP A 446 12.52 3.92 -23.85
CA ASP A 446 12.39 2.46 -23.87
C ASP A 446 13.79 1.81 -23.79
N VAL A 447 13.94 0.80 -22.95
CA VAL A 447 15.21 0.11 -22.66
C VAL A 447 15.04 -1.41 -22.57
N ILE A 448 16.16 -2.13 -22.68
CA ILE A 448 16.24 -3.58 -22.48
C ILE A 448 17.24 -3.86 -21.36
N PHE A 449 16.76 -4.42 -20.25
CA PHE A 449 17.59 -5.06 -19.25
C PHE A 449 18.04 -6.42 -19.81
N ALA A 450 19.35 -6.55 -20.02
CA ALA A 450 19.95 -7.71 -20.67
C ALA A 450 21.05 -8.31 -19.79
N VAL A 451 20.86 -9.58 -19.43
CA VAL A 451 21.85 -10.34 -18.65
C VAL A 451 23.04 -10.72 -19.54
N ASP A 452 24.22 -10.87 -18.92
CA ASP A 452 25.52 -11.11 -19.57
C ASP A 452 25.93 -10.07 -20.64
N SER A 453 25.25 -8.91 -20.66
CA SER A 453 25.50 -7.82 -21.60
C SER A 453 25.95 -6.54 -20.88
N PRO A 454 26.97 -5.81 -21.37
CA PRO A 454 27.32 -4.51 -20.82
C PRO A 454 26.29 -3.44 -21.20
N THR A 455 26.10 -2.46 -20.31
CA THR A 455 25.26 -1.28 -20.53
C THR A 455 25.71 -0.48 -21.76
N ASP A 456 24.76 -0.12 -22.62
CA ASP A 456 24.98 0.56 -23.89
C ASP A 456 23.86 1.60 -24.13
N SER A 457 24.18 2.87 -23.88
CA SER A 457 23.28 4.02 -24.08
C SER A 457 23.07 4.41 -25.54
N SER A 458 23.67 3.71 -26.50
CA SER A 458 23.42 3.87 -27.94
C SER A 458 22.42 2.84 -28.47
N ARG A 459 22.35 1.66 -27.83
CA ARG A 459 21.39 0.58 -28.17
C ARG A 459 20.23 0.43 -27.18
N GLY A 460 20.14 1.27 -26.15
CA GLY A 460 19.07 1.20 -25.15
C GLY A 460 19.22 0.03 -24.18
N ILE A 461 20.43 -0.49 -23.97
CA ILE A 461 20.66 -1.68 -23.15
C ILE A 461 21.20 -1.27 -21.77
N ILE A 462 20.65 -1.88 -20.72
CA ILE A 462 21.17 -1.80 -19.36
C ILE A 462 21.63 -3.21 -18.94
N GLY A 463 22.88 -3.32 -18.51
CA GLY A 463 23.45 -4.58 -18.04
C GLY A 463 22.83 -5.00 -16.70
N SER A 464 22.47 -6.27 -16.59
CA SER A 464 21.75 -6.79 -15.43
C SER A 464 22.19 -8.21 -15.05
N ASP A 465 21.79 -8.63 -13.85
CA ASP A 465 22.12 -9.92 -13.23
C ASP A 465 20.82 -10.70 -12.93
N PHE A 466 20.75 -12.00 -13.27
CA PHE A 466 19.64 -12.86 -12.86
C PHE A 466 19.79 -13.32 -11.40
N LEU A 467 18.69 -13.29 -10.64
CA LEU A 467 18.63 -13.76 -9.26
C LEU A 467 17.47 -14.74 -9.06
N ALA A 468 17.72 -15.84 -8.34
CA ALA A 468 16.73 -16.88 -8.07
C ALA A 468 16.39 -16.97 -6.57
N SER A 469 15.12 -17.28 -6.29
CA SER A 469 14.62 -17.59 -4.95
C SER A 469 13.67 -18.78 -5.01
N GLN A 470 13.85 -19.75 -4.12
CA GLN A 470 12.90 -20.84 -3.93
C GLN A 470 12.15 -20.61 -2.62
N LYS A 471 10.82 -20.77 -2.66
CA LYS A 471 9.94 -20.63 -1.48
C LYS A 471 9.02 -21.83 -1.37
N ASP A 472 9.00 -22.41 -0.18
CA ASP A 472 8.03 -23.42 0.20
C ASP A 472 6.74 -22.76 0.68
N GLY A 473 5.60 -23.35 0.30
CA GLY A 473 4.27 -22.95 0.73
C GLY A 473 3.31 -24.11 0.88
N ASN A 474 2.18 -23.82 1.50
CA ASN A 474 1.03 -24.72 1.59
C ASN A 474 -0.23 -23.87 1.52
N ILE A 475 -1.12 -24.16 0.58
CA ILE A 475 -2.43 -23.53 0.47
C ILE A 475 -3.52 -24.59 0.34
N SER A 476 -4.78 -24.22 0.60
CA SER A 476 -5.90 -25.15 0.49
C SER A 476 -7.17 -24.46 0.03
N THR A 477 -8.07 -25.23 -0.57
CA THR A 477 -9.39 -24.78 -1.01
C THR A 477 -10.43 -25.83 -0.64
N LYS A 478 -11.67 -25.39 -0.39
CA LYS A 478 -12.81 -26.31 -0.30
C LYS A 478 -12.94 -27.04 -1.64
N ALA A 479 -13.20 -28.35 -1.60
CA ALA A 479 -13.42 -29.15 -2.80
C ALA A 479 -14.82 -28.85 -3.38
N THR A 480 -14.92 -28.72 -4.70
CA THR A 480 -16.13 -28.25 -5.39
C THR A 480 -16.78 -29.29 -6.28
N GLY A 481 -16.12 -30.42 -6.52
CA GLY A 481 -16.68 -31.54 -7.27
C GLY A 481 -17.80 -32.24 -6.51
N LYS A 482 -18.80 -32.74 -7.26
CA LYS A 482 -19.90 -33.55 -6.74
C LYS A 482 -19.89 -34.92 -7.40
N LYS A 483 -20.12 -35.98 -6.61
CA LYS A 483 -20.15 -37.36 -7.08
C LYS A 483 -21.32 -38.10 -6.42
N GLU A 484 -22.28 -38.53 -7.23
CA GLU A 484 -23.38 -39.37 -6.74
C GLU A 484 -22.89 -40.81 -6.56
N VAL A 485 -23.18 -41.40 -5.41
CA VAL A 485 -22.91 -42.83 -5.12
C VAL A 485 -24.14 -43.47 -4.49
N GLY A 486 -24.26 -44.78 -4.64
CA GLY A 486 -25.38 -45.54 -4.08
C GLY A 486 -25.66 -46.79 -4.88
N ASP A 487 -26.81 -47.38 -4.58
CA ASP A 487 -27.23 -48.71 -5.03
C ASP A 487 -28.42 -48.61 -5.98
N LYS A 488 -28.49 -49.59 -6.88
CA LYS A 488 -29.59 -49.73 -7.84
C LYS A 488 -30.66 -50.63 -7.25
N ALA A 489 -31.89 -50.13 -7.16
CA ALA A 489 -33.02 -50.93 -6.70
C ALA A 489 -33.21 -52.17 -7.57
N LYS A 490 -33.63 -53.27 -6.92
CA LYS A 490 -33.87 -54.57 -7.55
C LYS A 490 -35.21 -55.13 -7.11
N GLY A 491 -35.77 -55.99 -7.95
CA GLY A 491 -36.93 -56.79 -7.63
C GLY A 491 -37.33 -57.72 -8.76
N THR A 492 -38.51 -58.33 -8.62
CA THR A 492 -39.06 -59.27 -9.60
C THR A 492 -40.37 -58.72 -10.14
N VAL A 493 -40.52 -58.73 -11.47
CA VAL A 493 -41.79 -58.44 -12.15
C VAL A 493 -42.37 -59.72 -12.75
N THR A 494 -43.70 -59.82 -12.71
CA THR A 494 -44.48 -60.75 -13.51
C THR A 494 -44.81 -60.05 -14.83
N ILE A 495 -44.34 -60.62 -15.94
CA ILE A 495 -44.63 -60.15 -17.30
C ILE A 495 -45.86 -60.89 -17.83
N PHE A 496 -46.77 -60.15 -18.45
CA PHE A 496 -48.02 -60.62 -19.05
C PHE A 496 -48.01 -60.34 -20.56
N ASN A 497 -48.14 -61.38 -21.38
CA ASN A 497 -48.32 -61.28 -22.82
C ASN A 497 -49.78 -61.62 -23.18
N ASN A 498 -50.50 -60.66 -23.78
CA ASN A 498 -51.87 -60.86 -24.24
C ASN A 498 -52.00 -61.03 -25.77
N SER A 499 -50.89 -61.28 -26.47
CA SER A 499 -50.91 -61.60 -27.91
C SER A 499 -51.04 -63.10 -28.18
N SER A 500 -51.54 -63.45 -29.37
CA SER A 500 -51.70 -64.83 -29.85
C SER A 500 -50.38 -65.52 -30.22
N THR A 501 -49.24 -64.86 -30.07
CA THR A 501 -47.90 -65.40 -30.33
C THR A 501 -46.99 -65.23 -29.11
N SER A 502 -45.94 -66.05 -29.02
CA SER A 502 -44.93 -65.92 -27.98
C SER A 502 -44.07 -64.67 -28.20
N GLN A 503 -43.74 -63.96 -27.13
CA GLN A 503 -43.01 -62.68 -27.17
C GLN A 503 -41.61 -62.86 -26.60
N ALA A 504 -40.60 -62.78 -27.46
CA ALA A 504 -39.20 -62.72 -27.06
C ALA A 504 -38.84 -61.34 -26.50
N LEU A 505 -38.13 -61.31 -25.38
CA LEU A 505 -37.63 -60.14 -24.68
C LEU A 505 -36.14 -60.32 -24.41
N ALA A 506 -35.33 -59.39 -24.91
CA ALA A 506 -33.87 -59.44 -24.76
C ALA A 506 -33.44 -59.06 -23.33
N GLN A 507 -32.26 -59.53 -22.91
CA GLN A 507 -31.59 -59.00 -21.73
C GLN A 507 -31.34 -57.49 -21.91
N GLY A 508 -31.48 -56.71 -20.84
CA GLY A 508 -31.30 -55.27 -20.89
C GLY A 508 -32.44 -54.48 -21.55
N ILE A 509 -33.51 -55.15 -22.04
CA ILE A 509 -34.68 -54.42 -22.55
C ILE A 509 -35.29 -53.57 -21.43
N THR A 510 -35.65 -52.34 -21.79
CA THR A 510 -36.17 -51.35 -20.83
C THR A 510 -37.64 -51.62 -20.53
N ILE A 511 -37.97 -51.62 -19.23
CA ILE A 511 -39.33 -51.50 -18.74
C ILE A 511 -39.46 -50.19 -17.97
N THR A 512 -40.57 -49.50 -18.16
CA THR A 512 -40.81 -48.17 -17.57
C THR A 512 -42.05 -48.25 -16.69
N SER A 513 -41.90 -47.87 -15.41
CA SER A 513 -42.98 -47.91 -14.44
C SER A 513 -44.07 -46.87 -14.72
N SER A 514 -45.19 -46.95 -14.01
CA SER A 514 -46.26 -45.94 -14.04
C SER A 514 -45.90 -44.60 -13.37
N ASN A 515 -44.63 -44.39 -13.04
CA ASN A 515 -44.05 -43.11 -12.59
C ASN A 515 -42.73 -42.82 -13.36
N ASP A 516 -42.66 -43.29 -14.61
CA ASP A 516 -41.62 -43.00 -15.61
C ASP A 516 -40.17 -43.40 -15.23
N LEU A 517 -40.00 -44.28 -14.23
CA LEU A 517 -38.69 -44.81 -13.84
C LEU A 517 -38.31 -46.04 -14.67
N GLU A 518 -37.08 -46.05 -15.16
CA GLU A 518 -36.57 -47.08 -16.06
C GLU A 518 -35.80 -48.20 -15.33
N PHE A 519 -36.19 -49.45 -15.63
CA PHE A 519 -35.52 -50.66 -15.18
C PHE A 519 -35.10 -51.51 -16.40
N ALA A 520 -34.11 -52.36 -16.22
CA ALA A 520 -33.61 -53.28 -17.24
C ALA A 520 -33.84 -54.74 -16.81
N LEU A 521 -34.22 -55.61 -17.75
CA LEU A 521 -34.30 -57.06 -17.49
C LEU A 521 -32.91 -57.66 -17.26
N ASP A 522 -32.71 -58.30 -16.11
CA ASP A 522 -31.44 -58.94 -15.74
C ASP A 522 -31.06 -60.10 -16.69
N LYS A 523 -32.06 -60.74 -17.31
CA LYS A 523 -31.92 -61.86 -18.26
C LYS A 523 -32.98 -61.78 -19.37
N GLY A 524 -32.61 -62.23 -20.57
CA GLY A 524 -33.56 -62.39 -21.68
C GLY A 524 -34.43 -63.64 -21.49
N LEU A 525 -35.65 -63.61 -22.03
CA LEU A 525 -36.64 -64.69 -21.92
C LEU A 525 -37.66 -64.66 -23.07
N THR A 526 -38.51 -65.69 -23.14
CA THR A 526 -39.68 -65.71 -24.02
C THR A 526 -40.94 -65.89 -23.18
N VAL A 527 -41.89 -64.97 -23.32
CA VAL A 527 -43.23 -65.10 -22.73
C VAL A 527 -44.10 -65.94 -23.67
N ALA A 528 -44.82 -66.92 -23.14
CA ALA A 528 -45.82 -67.67 -23.91
C ALA A 528 -46.93 -66.75 -24.45
N SER A 529 -47.66 -67.18 -25.47
CA SER A 529 -48.88 -66.50 -25.94
C SER A 529 -49.98 -66.50 -24.86
N ALA A 530 -51.02 -65.69 -25.05
CA ALA A 530 -52.27 -65.88 -24.35
C ALA A 530 -52.90 -67.24 -24.72
N SER A 531 -53.71 -67.80 -23.82
CA SER A 531 -54.47 -69.03 -24.01
C SER A 531 -55.91 -68.88 -23.49
N GLY A 532 -56.87 -69.51 -24.16
CA GLY A 532 -58.29 -69.45 -23.83
C GLY A 532 -59.16 -69.62 -25.07
N ASP A 533 -60.48 -69.63 -24.87
CA ASP A 533 -61.47 -69.71 -25.94
C ASP A 533 -62.45 -68.50 -25.90
N ILE A 534 -63.33 -68.43 -26.90
CA ILE A 534 -64.27 -67.30 -27.08
C ILE A 534 -65.36 -67.21 -26.02
N PHE A 535 -65.60 -68.28 -25.25
CA PHE A 535 -66.58 -68.35 -24.17
C PHE A 535 -65.94 -68.17 -22.78
N SER A 536 -64.68 -68.61 -22.60
CA SER A 536 -63.93 -68.45 -21.33
C SER A 536 -63.18 -67.12 -21.20
N GLY A 537 -62.81 -66.50 -22.33
CA GLY A 537 -61.91 -65.36 -22.38
C GLY A 537 -60.41 -65.73 -22.35
N THR A 538 -59.55 -64.75 -22.63
CA THR A 538 -58.10 -64.92 -22.75
C THR A 538 -57.38 -64.82 -21.41
N THR A 539 -56.64 -65.86 -21.04
CA THR A 539 -55.62 -65.83 -19.98
C THR A 539 -54.28 -65.41 -20.59
N PRO A 540 -53.66 -64.29 -20.17
CA PRO A 540 -52.35 -63.89 -20.67
C PRO A 540 -51.26 -64.89 -20.28
N GLY A 541 -50.29 -65.10 -21.17
CA GLY A 541 -49.07 -65.86 -20.85
C GLY A 541 -48.25 -65.11 -19.80
N LYS A 542 -47.74 -65.82 -18.78
CA LYS A 542 -47.04 -65.22 -17.61
C LYS A 542 -45.64 -65.77 -17.43
N VAL A 543 -44.71 -64.92 -17.01
CA VAL A 543 -43.37 -65.31 -16.56
C VAL A 543 -42.80 -64.30 -15.57
N ASN A 544 -42.09 -64.77 -14.55
CA ASN A 544 -41.47 -63.90 -13.54
C ASN A 544 -39.99 -63.68 -13.89
N VAL A 545 -39.51 -62.44 -13.80
CA VAL A 545 -38.11 -62.07 -14.11
C VAL A 545 -37.59 -60.99 -13.18
N ASN A 546 -36.30 -61.06 -12.88
CA ASN A 546 -35.63 -60.03 -12.08
C ASN A 546 -35.22 -58.83 -12.94
N VAL A 547 -35.31 -57.66 -12.33
CA VAL A 547 -35.01 -56.38 -12.96
C VAL A 547 -34.18 -55.50 -12.02
N THR A 548 -33.26 -54.75 -12.61
CA THR A 548 -32.40 -53.78 -11.92
C THR A 548 -32.66 -52.38 -12.46
N ALA A 549 -32.70 -51.37 -11.57
CA ALA A 549 -32.85 -49.96 -11.95
C ALA A 549 -31.73 -49.46 -12.88
N LYS A 550 -32.07 -48.58 -13.83
CA LYS A 550 -31.06 -47.96 -14.71
C LYS A 550 -30.17 -46.96 -13.98
N ALA A 551 -30.71 -46.18 -13.05
CA ALA A 551 -29.96 -45.29 -12.18
C ALA A 551 -29.89 -45.82 -10.73
N ILE A 552 -29.08 -45.16 -9.90
CA ILE A 552 -29.11 -45.26 -8.44
C ILE A 552 -30.17 -44.29 -7.90
N GLY A 553 -30.81 -44.60 -6.78
CA GLY A 553 -31.88 -43.76 -6.24
C GLY A 553 -32.83 -44.50 -5.30
N GLN A 554 -33.36 -43.79 -4.30
CA GLN A 554 -34.41 -44.33 -3.41
C GLN A 554 -35.77 -44.35 -4.09
N GLU A 555 -35.99 -43.47 -5.07
CA GLU A 555 -37.19 -43.37 -5.91
C GLU A 555 -37.48 -44.65 -6.71
N TYR A 556 -36.45 -45.46 -6.98
CA TYR A 556 -36.58 -46.77 -7.64
C TYR A 556 -37.07 -47.89 -6.70
N ASN A 557 -37.23 -47.64 -5.39
CA ASN A 557 -37.84 -48.57 -4.43
C ASN A 557 -39.38 -48.56 -4.54
N LEU A 558 -39.89 -49.10 -5.65
CA LEU A 558 -41.32 -49.09 -5.98
C LEU A 558 -42.16 -50.01 -5.07
N PRO A 559 -43.36 -49.59 -4.65
CA PRO A 559 -44.28 -50.44 -3.88
C PRO A 559 -44.78 -51.64 -4.69
N SER A 560 -45.36 -52.63 -4.02
CA SER A 560 -46.01 -53.76 -4.69
C SER A 560 -47.21 -53.31 -5.54
N ASN A 561 -47.49 -54.03 -6.62
CA ASN A 561 -48.54 -53.75 -7.60
C ASN A 561 -48.35 -52.51 -8.49
N THR A 562 -47.15 -51.92 -8.52
CA THR A 562 -46.76 -50.97 -9.58
C THR A 562 -46.81 -51.66 -10.94
N LYS A 563 -47.28 -50.91 -11.95
CA LYS A 563 -47.43 -51.38 -13.34
C LYS A 563 -46.28 -50.85 -14.18
N PHE A 564 -45.87 -51.61 -15.19
CA PHE A 564 -44.77 -51.30 -16.08
C PHE A 564 -45.15 -51.56 -17.54
N SER A 565 -44.73 -50.68 -18.43
CA SER A 565 -44.73 -50.89 -19.88
C SER A 565 -43.41 -51.51 -20.34
N ILE A 566 -43.40 -52.25 -21.46
CA ILE A 566 -42.18 -52.92 -21.97
C ILE A 566 -41.88 -52.42 -23.39
N GLY A 567 -40.85 -51.58 -23.54
CA GLY A 567 -40.34 -51.14 -24.84
C GLY A 567 -41.40 -50.66 -25.84
N GLY A 568 -42.43 -49.95 -25.38
CA GLY A 568 -43.53 -49.44 -26.20
C GLY A 568 -44.52 -50.49 -26.74
N ARG A 569 -44.42 -51.77 -26.35
CA ARG A 569 -45.32 -52.84 -26.83
C ARG A 569 -46.68 -52.79 -26.12
N SER A 570 -47.76 -52.53 -26.86
CA SER A 570 -49.12 -52.47 -26.32
C SER A 570 -49.71 -53.83 -25.89
N SER A 571 -49.19 -54.94 -26.41
CA SER A 571 -49.63 -56.30 -26.10
C SER A 571 -48.90 -56.97 -24.93
N VAL A 572 -47.90 -56.31 -24.35
CA VAL A 572 -47.07 -56.85 -23.26
C VAL A 572 -46.89 -55.81 -22.16
N ALA A 573 -47.34 -56.15 -20.95
CA ALA A 573 -47.19 -55.32 -19.75
C ALA A 573 -46.54 -56.13 -18.63
N ALA A 574 -46.05 -55.47 -17.59
CA ALA A 574 -45.58 -56.13 -16.38
C ALA A 574 -46.14 -55.47 -15.11
N LYS A 575 -46.10 -56.22 -14.02
CA LYS A 575 -46.46 -55.76 -12.67
C LYS A 575 -45.52 -56.43 -11.66
N ASN A 576 -45.06 -55.71 -10.64
CA ASN A 576 -44.39 -56.35 -9.51
C ASN A 576 -45.42 -56.85 -8.49
N ASP A 577 -45.25 -58.07 -7.99
CA ASP A 577 -46.10 -58.61 -6.93
C ASP A 577 -45.55 -58.26 -5.53
N ASN A 578 -44.22 -58.13 -5.42
CA ASN A 578 -43.52 -57.65 -4.22
C ASN A 578 -42.89 -56.27 -4.48
N ALA A 579 -42.71 -55.47 -3.44
CA ALA A 579 -42.03 -54.18 -3.54
C ALA A 579 -40.55 -54.35 -3.96
N PHE A 580 -40.01 -53.35 -4.67
CA PHE A 580 -38.58 -53.26 -4.98
C PHE A 580 -37.82 -52.61 -3.82
N SER A 581 -36.56 -52.99 -3.65
CA SER A 581 -35.72 -52.50 -2.56
C SER A 581 -34.25 -52.44 -2.96
N GLY A 582 -33.41 -51.88 -2.07
CA GLY A 582 -31.97 -51.75 -2.29
C GLY A 582 -31.57 -50.59 -3.22
N GLY A 583 -32.49 -49.68 -3.55
CA GLY A 583 -32.16 -48.40 -4.18
C GLY A 583 -31.67 -47.40 -3.14
N SER A 584 -30.49 -46.82 -3.36
CA SER A 584 -29.90 -45.80 -2.48
C SER A 584 -29.19 -44.72 -3.31
N LYS A 585 -29.07 -43.50 -2.78
CA LYS A 585 -28.33 -42.40 -3.42
C LYS A 585 -27.86 -41.40 -2.35
N LYS A 586 -26.58 -41.05 -2.40
CA LYS A 586 -25.89 -40.05 -1.57
C LYS A 586 -25.04 -39.18 -2.49
N GLU A 587 -25.07 -37.87 -2.29
CA GLU A 587 -24.10 -36.96 -2.91
C GLU A 587 -22.83 -36.90 -2.04
N LEU A 588 -21.65 -37.00 -2.67
CA LEU A 588 -20.34 -36.81 -2.04
C LEU A 588 -19.66 -35.57 -2.62
N THR A 589 -19.02 -34.79 -1.74
CA THR A 589 -18.04 -33.79 -2.14
C THR A 589 -16.74 -34.48 -2.52
N VAL A 590 -16.18 -34.15 -3.69
CA VAL A 590 -14.94 -34.70 -4.22
C VAL A 590 -14.05 -33.62 -4.80
N VAL A 591 -12.74 -33.87 -4.86
CA VAL A 591 -11.80 -32.98 -5.55
C VAL A 591 -12.14 -32.91 -7.04
N SER A 592 -12.37 -31.71 -7.57
CA SER A 592 -12.50 -31.47 -9.00
C SER A 592 -11.17 -31.07 -9.63
N LYS A 593 -11.05 -31.23 -10.96
CA LYS A 593 -9.93 -30.69 -11.74
C LYS A 593 -9.74 -29.17 -11.55
N ASN A 594 -10.83 -28.43 -11.35
CA ASN A 594 -10.77 -26.98 -11.13
C ASN A 594 -10.14 -26.65 -9.78
N ASP A 595 -10.35 -27.47 -8.74
CA ASP A 595 -9.73 -27.29 -7.43
C ASP A 595 -8.21 -27.48 -7.51
N ILE A 596 -7.75 -28.46 -8.29
CA ILE A 596 -6.33 -28.72 -8.58
C ILE A 596 -5.68 -27.53 -9.30
N VAL A 597 -6.23 -27.15 -10.47
CA VAL A 597 -5.68 -26.05 -11.29
C VAL A 597 -5.71 -24.70 -10.54
N LYS A 598 -6.73 -24.49 -9.70
CA LYS A 598 -6.78 -23.31 -8.81
C LYS A 598 -5.62 -23.31 -7.82
N LEU A 599 -5.34 -24.43 -7.16
CA LEU A 599 -4.21 -24.53 -6.21
C LEU A 599 -2.85 -24.31 -6.91
N GLU A 600 -2.66 -24.87 -8.10
CA GLU A 600 -1.42 -24.69 -8.88
C GLU A 600 -1.19 -23.23 -9.28
N ARG A 601 -2.26 -22.50 -9.60
CA ARG A 601 -2.25 -21.06 -9.93
C ARG A 601 -2.10 -20.15 -8.70
N ASP A 602 -2.74 -20.51 -7.59
CA ASP A 602 -2.83 -19.63 -6.42
C ASP A 602 -1.61 -19.77 -5.48
N LEU A 603 -0.87 -20.90 -5.53
CA LEU A 603 0.32 -21.11 -4.70
C LEU A 603 1.47 -20.14 -5.04
N PRO A 604 1.90 -19.97 -6.32
CA PRO A 604 2.92 -18.97 -6.68
C PRO A 604 2.54 -17.56 -6.21
N LYS A 605 1.32 -17.10 -6.50
CA LYS A 605 0.80 -15.80 -6.06
C LYS A 605 0.85 -15.59 -4.55
N SER A 606 0.58 -16.64 -3.76
CA SER A 606 0.68 -16.59 -2.28
C SER A 606 2.12 -16.49 -1.73
N LEU A 607 3.12 -16.68 -2.60
CA LEU A 607 4.54 -16.67 -2.27
C LEU A 607 5.31 -15.52 -2.96
N GLU A 608 4.76 -14.89 -4.00
CA GLU A 608 5.38 -13.82 -4.80
C GLU A 608 6.05 -12.75 -3.94
N GLN A 609 5.33 -12.15 -2.98
CA GLN A 609 5.91 -11.12 -2.11
C GLN A 609 7.08 -11.65 -1.27
N LYS A 610 6.97 -12.87 -0.72
CA LYS A 610 8.06 -13.49 0.06
C LYS A 610 9.28 -13.81 -0.80
N ALA A 611 9.10 -13.97 -2.11
CA ALA A 611 10.20 -14.11 -3.06
C ALA A 611 10.81 -12.74 -3.40
N LYS A 612 10.01 -11.69 -3.63
CA LYS A 612 10.50 -10.30 -3.79
C LYS A 612 11.29 -9.84 -2.57
N ASP A 613 10.80 -10.08 -1.37
CA ASP A 613 11.49 -9.78 -0.11
C ASP A 613 12.85 -10.51 -0.02
N ASP A 614 12.89 -11.80 -0.39
CA ASP A 614 14.11 -12.60 -0.36
C ASP A 614 15.14 -12.19 -1.44
N LEU A 615 14.68 -11.82 -2.63
CA LEU A 615 15.52 -11.29 -3.70
C LEU A 615 16.08 -9.90 -3.33
N ASN A 616 15.27 -9.04 -2.70
CA ASN A 616 15.71 -7.75 -2.16
C ASN A 616 16.71 -7.89 -0.98
N ASN A 617 16.70 -9.01 -0.26
CA ASN A 617 17.73 -9.34 0.74
C ASN A 617 19.00 -10.00 0.15
N LYS A 618 18.99 -10.35 -1.16
CA LYS A 618 20.13 -10.96 -1.87
C LYS A 618 20.93 -9.98 -2.74
N ILE A 619 20.33 -8.87 -3.18
CA ILE A 619 21.02 -7.83 -3.94
C ILE A 619 22.09 -7.12 -3.10
N SER A 620 23.15 -6.64 -3.76
CA SER A 620 24.14 -5.76 -3.13
C SER A 620 23.62 -4.32 -3.00
N GLN A 621 24.24 -3.51 -2.13
CA GLN A 621 23.81 -2.13 -1.88
C GLN A 621 23.87 -1.21 -3.12
N ASP A 622 24.68 -1.56 -4.11
CA ASP A 622 24.81 -0.87 -5.40
C ASP A 622 23.86 -1.42 -6.48
N GLN A 623 23.08 -2.47 -6.21
CA GLN A 623 22.04 -3.00 -7.08
C GLN A 623 20.63 -2.49 -6.73
N VAL A 624 19.69 -2.67 -7.66
CA VAL A 624 18.24 -2.51 -7.51
C VAL A 624 17.56 -3.70 -8.21
N LEU A 625 16.55 -4.30 -7.58
CA LEU A 625 15.71 -5.34 -8.19
C LEU A 625 14.57 -4.69 -9.00
N LEU A 626 14.23 -5.24 -10.16
CA LEU A 626 13.02 -4.83 -10.89
C LEU A 626 11.74 -5.23 -10.13
N PRO A 627 10.64 -4.45 -10.22
CA PRO A 627 9.41 -4.69 -9.46
C PRO A 627 8.61 -5.93 -9.91
N VAL A 628 8.92 -6.46 -11.10
CA VAL A 628 8.27 -7.60 -11.74
C VAL A 628 9.22 -8.81 -11.75
N LEU A 629 8.67 -9.99 -11.47
CA LEU A 629 9.41 -11.26 -11.56
C LEU A 629 9.35 -11.81 -12.98
N VAL A 630 10.45 -12.42 -13.43
CA VAL A 630 10.66 -12.93 -14.78
C VAL A 630 9.99 -14.29 -14.98
N SER A 631 9.99 -15.14 -13.95
CA SER A 631 9.31 -16.45 -13.99
C SER A 631 8.87 -16.89 -12.60
N GLU A 632 7.75 -17.59 -12.53
CA GLU A 632 7.28 -18.33 -11.35
C GLU A 632 7.02 -19.79 -11.77
N GLU A 633 7.71 -20.74 -11.15
CA GLU A 633 7.70 -22.15 -11.59
C GLU A 633 7.50 -23.10 -10.40
N LEU A 634 6.47 -23.95 -10.45
CA LEU A 634 6.19 -24.94 -9.40
C LEU A 634 7.12 -26.15 -9.55
N VAL A 635 8.34 -26.03 -9.01
CA VAL A 635 9.39 -27.07 -9.09
C VAL A 635 8.96 -28.37 -8.38
N LYS A 636 8.15 -28.28 -7.33
CA LYS A 636 7.61 -29.44 -6.59
C LYS A 636 6.20 -29.13 -6.09
N GLY A 637 5.28 -30.08 -6.25
CA GLY A 637 3.93 -30.02 -5.68
C GLY A 637 3.49 -31.40 -5.17
N ASP A 638 2.86 -31.42 -4.00
CA ASP A 638 2.24 -32.59 -3.37
C ASP A 638 0.82 -32.24 -2.91
N PHE A 639 -0.16 -33.02 -3.36
CA PHE A 639 -1.57 -32.80 -3.06
C PHE A 639 -2.05 -33.80 -2.01
N SER A 640 -2.75 -33.31 -0.98
CA SER A 640 -3.31 -34.16 0.08
C SER A 640 -4.42 -35.11 -0.38
N LYS A 641 -5.01 -34.85 -1.56
CA LYS A 641 -6.04 -35.65 -2.24
C LYS A 641 -5.93 -35.51 -3.76
N LYS A 642 -6.34 -36.54 -4.50
CA LYS A 642 -6.35 -36.59 -5.97
C LYS A 642 -7.74 -36.25 -6.51
N GLU A 643 -7.81 -35.90 -7.79
CA GLU A 643 -9.09 -35.69 -8.49
C GLU A 643 -10.02 -36.91 -8.32
N GLY A 644 -11.25 -36.67 -7.88
CA GLY A 644 -12.26 -37.70 -7.63
C GLY A 644 -12.24 -38.40 -6.26
N ASP A 645 -11.28 -38.08 -5.38
CA ASP A 645 -11.25 -38.50 -3.97
C ASP A 645 -12.35 -37.79 -3.15
N GLU A 646 -12.99 -38.50 -2.21
CA GLU A 646 -13.96 -37.92 -1.24
C GLU A 646 -13.24 -37.05 -0.21
N THR A 647 -13.59 -35.76 -0.17
CA THR A 647 -13.11 -34.78 0.81
C THR A 647 -13.94 -33.49 0.74
N ASN A 648 -13.98 -32.72 1.83
CA ASN A 648 -14.51 -31.35 1.83
C ASN A 648 -13.44 -30.31 1.48
N GLN A 649 -12.15 -30.67 1.50
CA GLN A 649 -11.03 -29.75 1.34
C GLN A 649 -9.81 -30.47 0.73
N VAL A 650 -9.08 -29.78 -0.14
CA VAL A 650 -7.82 -30.24 -0.74
C VAL A 650 -6.75 -29.18 -0.54
N SER A 651 -5.51 -29.61 -0.33
CA SER A 651 -4.36 -28.75 -0.11
C SER A 651 -3.20 -29.12 -1.02
N LEU A 652 -2.47 -28.11 -1.50
CA LEU A 652 -1.23 -28.24 -2.23
C LEU A 652 -0.09 -27.69 -1.37
N LYS A 653 0.86 -28.56 -1.03
CA LYS A 653 2.16 -28.18 -0.47
C LYS A 653 3.18 -28.20 -1.60
N GLY A 654 3.99 -27.17 -1.75
CA GLY A 654 4.93 -27.10 -2.87
C GLY A 654 6.07 -26.12 -2.69
N THR A 655 7.08 -26.28 -3.54
CA THR A 655 8.24 -25.39 -3.67
C THR A 655 8.11 -24.66 -5.01
N VAL A 656 8.01 -23.33 -4.97
CA VAL A 656 7.98 -22.48 -6.17
C VAL A 656 9.34 -21.79 -6.32
N GLU A 657 9.90 -21.82 -7.52
CA GLU A 657 11.07 -21.02 -7.90
C GLU A 657 10.62 -19.73 -8.59
N PHE A 658 11.19 -18.62 -8.12
CA PHE A 658 11.00 -17.28 -8.63
C PHE A 658 12.32 -16.76 -9.17
N LYS A 659 12.28 -16.16 -10.35
CA LYS A 659 13.45 -15.48 -10.95
C LYS A 659 13.16 -13.99 -11.07
N GLY A 660 14.10 -13.15 -10.63
CA GLY A 660 14.08 -11.70 -10.79
C GLY A 660 15.33 -11.21 -11.50
N ILE A 661 15.30 -9.95 -11.94
CA ILE A 661 16.47 -9.26 -12.51
C ILE A 661 16.85 -8.10 -11.60
N ALA A 662 18.15 -7.98 -11.32
CA ALA A 662 18.73 -6.82 -10.67
C ALA A 662 19.68 -6.07 -11.60
N TYR A 663 19.75 -4.75 -11.48
CA TYR A 663 20.68 -3.89 -12.25
C TYR A 663 21.45 -2.98 -11.29
N LYS A 664 22.58 -2.46 -11.75
CA LYS A 664 23.47 -1.62 -10.91
C LYS A 664 23.10 -0.15 -11.01
N LYS A 665 23.01 0.55 -9.87
CA LYS A 665 22.65 1.98 -9.77
C LYS A 665 23.55 2.85 -10.64
N LYS A 666 24.86 2.63 -10.52
CA LYS A 666 25.88 3.30 -11.35
C LYS A 666 25.67 3.11 -12.85
N ASP A 667 25.15 1.97 -13.29
CA ASP A 667 24.96 1.70 -14.72
C ASP A 667 23.72 2.41 -15.26
N ILE A 668 22.63 2.50 -14.50
CA ILE A 668 21.47 3.32 -14.89
C ILE A 668 21.77 4.83 -14.75
N GLU A 669 22.59 5.25 -13.78
CA GLU A 669 23.11 6.62 -13.66
C GLU A 669 23.94 7.01 -14.89
N ASN A 670 24.88 6.14 -15.31
CA ASN A 670 25.69 6.36 -16.51
C ASN A 670 24.81 6.43 -17.77
N PHE A 671 23.87 5.50 -17.92
CA PHE A 671 22.91 5.47 -19.03
C PHE A 671 22.12 6.80 -19.10
N SER A 672 21.54 7.20 -17.97
CA SER A 672 20.72 8.41 -17.84
C SER A 672 21.49 9.68 -18.16
N ASN A 673 22.73 9.79 -17.68
CA ASN A 673 23.62 10.89 -18.03
C ASN A 673 23.89 10.97 -19.55
N GLU A 674 24.14 9.84 -20.21
CA GLU A 674 24.42 9.80 -21.65
C GLU A 674 23.18 10.03 -22.54
N ILE A 675 21.96 9.77 -22.05
CA ILE A 675 20.72 10.18 -22.71
C ILE A 675 20.51 11.70 -22.55
N LEU A 676 20.44 12.20 -21.32
CA LEU A 676 20.13 13.61 -21.05
C LEU A 676 21.14 14.59 -21.69
N LYS A 677 22.44 14.25 -21.71
CA LYS A 677 23.49 15.06 -22.38
C LYS A 677 23.22 15.39 -23.85
N ARG A 678 22.37 14.61 -24.54
CA ARG A 678 22.04 14.81 -25.95
C ARG A 678 21.03 15.93 -26.19
N GLU A 679 20.28 16.32 -25.15
CA GLU A 679 19.17 17.28 -25.25
C GLU A 679 19.42 18.58 -24.44
N VAL A 680 20.49 18.63 -23.63
CA VAL A 680 20.85 19.80 -22.82
C VAL A 680 21.60 20.87 -23.65
N SER A 681 21.14 22.11 -23.58
CA SER A 681 21.75 23.26 -24.26
C SER A 681 23.10 23.67 -23.66
N GLU A 682 23.99 24.28 -24.45
CA GLU A 682 25.40 24.53 -24.09
C GLU A 682 25.63 25.33 -22.78
N ASN A 683 24.64 26.12 -22.37
CA ASN A 683 24.62 26.98 -21.19
C ASN A 683 24.13 26.29 -19.90
N LEU A 684 23.58 25.09 -19.99
CA LEU A 684 23.07 24.30 -18.87
C LEU A 684 23.96 23.07 -18.61
N THR A 685 23.76 22.43 -17.46
CA THR A 685 24.31 21.12 -17.12
C THR A 685 23.35 20.39 -16.19
N ILE A 686 23.37 19.06 -16.22
CA ILE A 686 22.63 18.22 -15.27
C ILE A 686 23.35 18.32 -13.91
N GLU A 687 22.61 18.42 -12.80
CA GLU A 687 23.14 18.13 -11.47
C GLU A 687 23.17 16.60 -11.26
N PRO A 688 24.34 15.94 -11.14
CA PRO A 688 24.41 14.48 -11.11
C PRO A 688 23.66 13.84 -9.93
N LYS A 689 23.51 14.56 -8.80
CA LYS A 689 22.76 14.07 -7.63
C LYS A 689 21.24 14.18 -7.76
N SER A 690 20.75 14.90 -8.75
CA SER A 690 19.31 15.12 -8.95
C SER A 690 18.63 14.04 -9.79
N ILE A 691 19.41 13.14 -10.39
CA ILE A 691 18.92 12.10 -11.30
C ILE A 691 18.14 11.05 -10.50
N LYS A 692 16.83 10.99 -10.74
CA LYS A 692 15.92 9.93 -10.33
C LYS A 692 15.51 9.14 -11.58
N VAL A 693 15.39 7.82 -11.45
CA VAL A 693 15.00 6.96 -12.57
C VAL A 693 13.89 6.03 -12.11
N ASP A 694 12.69 6.26 -12.63
CA ASP A 694 11.51 5.43 -12.40
C ASP A 694 11.42 4.39 -13.53
N VAL A 695 11.02 3.14 -13.22
CA VAL A 695 10.93 2.04 -14.19
C VAL A 695 9.49 1.56 -14.32
N SER A 696 8.92 1.67 -15.52
CA SER A 696 7.54 1.33 -15.87
C SER A 696 7.49 0.32 -17.03
N ASP A 697 6.27 -0.12 -17.38
CA ASP A 697 6.00 -0.93 -18.59
C ASP A 697 6.83 -2.22 -18.77
N VAL A 698 7.28 -2.79 -17.65
CA VAL A 698 8.20 -3.94 -17.56
C VAL A 698 7.55 -5.19 -18.19
N LYS A 699 8.12 -5.67 -19.30
CA LYS A 699 7.65 -6.80 -20.10
C LYS A 699 8.76 -7.81 -20.31
N THR A 700 8.48 -9.05 -19.88
CA THR A 700 9.41 -10.17 -19.98
C THR A 700 9.24 -10.92 -21.30
N GLU A 701 10.30 -11.01 -22.09
CA GLU A 701 10.39 -11.85 -23.30
C GLU A 701 11.62 -12.77 -23.19
N GLU A 702 11.37 -14.05 -22.89
CA GLU A 702 12.38 -15.09 -22.69
C GLU A 702 13.46 -14.71 -21.64
N SER A 703 14.64 -14.29 -22.10
CA SER A 703 15.79 -13.88 -21.27
C SER A 703 16.05 -12.38 -21.25
N LYS A 704 15.15 -11.58 -21.84
CA LYS A 704 15.21 -10.11 -21.89
C LYS A 704 14.02 -9.53 -21.17
N VAL A 705 14.25 -8.44 -20.45
CA VAL A 705 13.16 -7.62 -19.91
C VAL A 705 13.23 -6.27 -20.59
N SER A 706 12.26 -6.01 -21.47
CA SER A 706 12.03 -4.67 -21.97
C SER A 706 11.26 -3.87 -20.92
N ALA A 707 11.56 -2.59 -20.79
CA ALA A 707 10.91 -1.69 -19.87
C ALA A 707 10.97 -0.28 -20.42
N GLN A 708 10.14 0.60 -19.89
CA GLN A 708 10.28 2.03 -20.09
C GLN A 708 10.93 2.62 -18.83
N ILE A 709 11.83 3.59 -19.00
CA ILE A 709 12.35 4.38 -17.89
C ILE A 709 11.99 5.84 -18.06
N SER A 710 11.51 6.48 -16.99
CA SER A 710 11.47 7.93 -16.91
C SER A 710 12.69 8.42 -16.14
N ILE A 711 13.47 9.27 -16.79
CA ILE A 711 14.69 9.87 -16.25
C ILE A 711 14.36 11.31 -15.85
N LYS A 712 14.17 11.56 -14.56
CA LYS A 712 13.86 12.87 -13.98
C LYS A 712 15.14 13.49 -13.41
N ALA A 713 15.48 14.72 -13.78
CA ALA A 713 16.69 15.42 -13.30
C ALA A 713 16.51 16.94 -13.25
N LEU A 714 17.38 17.63 -12.48
CA LEU A 714 17.47 19.09 -12.46
C LEU A 714 18.60 19.57 -13.38
N LEU A 715 18.26 20.51 -14.26
CA LEU A 715 19.20 21.29 -15.06
C LEU A 715 19.55 22.58 -14.31
N ILE A 716 20.83 22.87 -14.20
CA ILE A 716 21.41 24.03 -13.52
C ILE A 716 22.30 24.83 -14.48
N PRO A 717 22.53 26.14 -14.24
CA PRO A 717 23.38 26.96 -15.11
C PRO A 717 24.85 26.51 -15.03
N LYS A 718 25.51 26.47 -16.20
CA LYS A 718 26.91 26.04 -16.34
C LYS A 718 27.88 27.12 -15.87
N ILE A 719 28.13 27.16 -14.56
CA ILE A 719 28.93 28.21 -13.92
C ILE A 719 30.44 27.91 -14.01
N ASP A 720 31.18 28.73 -14.77
CA ASP A 720 32.64 28.82 -14.62
C ASP A 720 33.02 29.72 -13.44
N SER A 721 33.31 29.08 -12.30
CA SER A 721 33.82 29.73 -11.09
C SER A 721 35.07 30.60 -11.34
N LYS A 722 35.93 30.28 -12.33
CA LYS A 722 37.15 31.04 -12.62
C LYS A 722 36.85 32.35 -13.34
N SER A 723 35.91 32.34 -14.29
CA SER A 723 35.39 33.57 -14.92
C SER A 723 34.68 34.44 -13.90
N LEU A 724 33.80 33.88 -13.06
CA LEU A 724 33.10 34.63 -12.00
C LEU A 724 34.06 35.33 -11.05
N VAL A 725 35.05 34.61 -10.50
CA VAL A 725 36.06 35.17 -9.58
C VAL A 725 36.78 36.40 -10.19
N LYS A 726 37.06 36.37 -11.49
CA LYS A 726 37.68 37.50 -12.21
C LYS A 726 36.74 38.69 -12.40
N GLN A 727 35.44 38.45 -12.56
CA GLN A 727 34.43 39.51 -12.71
C GLN A 727 34.10 40.19 -11.38
N ILE A 728 34.12 39.46 -10.25
CA ILE A 728 33.65 39.95 -8.94
C ILE A 728 34.75 40.49 -8.01
N LYS A 729 36.03 40.19 -8.25
CA LYS A 729 37.15 40.68 -7.41
C LYS A 729 37.17 42.21 -7.25
N GLY A 730 37.44 42.69 -6.03
CA GLY A 730 37.52 44.11 -5.69
C GLY A 730 36.21 44.91 -5.68
N LYS A 731 35.09 44.34 -6.15
CA LYS A 731 33.77 45.00 -6.18
C LYS A 731 33.16 45.15 -4.79
N SER A 732 32.20 46.06 -4.63
CA SER A 732 31.34 46.02 -3.44
C SER A 732 30.41 44.80 -3.49
N PHE A 733 29.86 44.42 -2.34
CA PHE A 733 28.89 43.34 -2.24
C PHE A 733 27.71 43.58 -3.21
N LYS A 734 27.11 44.78 -3.18
CA LYS A 734 26.01 45.18 -4.07
C LYS A 734 26.36 45.13 -5.56
N ASP A 735 27.58 45.52 -5.93
CA ASP A 735 28.05 45.44 -7.33
C ASP A 735 28.30 44.00 -7.79
N ALA A 736 28.60 43.09 -6.87
CA ALA A 736 28.80 41.67 -7.14
C ALA A 736 27.46 40.94 -7.19
N GLU A 737 26.57 41.16 -6.21
CA GLU A 737 25.17 40.71 -6.19
C GLU A 737 24.47 41.09 -7.51
N SER A 738 24.55 42.37 -7.92
CA SER A 738 23.95 42.88 -9.17
C SER A 738 24.59 42.36 -10.48
N LEU A 739 25.70 41.63 -10.41
CA LEU A 739 26.27 40.90 -11.55
C LEU A 739 25.95 39.40 -11.51
N LEU A 740 25.93 38.82 -10.31
CA LEU A 740 25.62 37.41 -10.09
C LEU A 740 24.12 37.13 -10.30
N SER A 741 23.24 38.08 -9.98
CA SER A 741 21.79 37.98 -10.25
C SER A 741 21.41 38.11 -11.74
N LYS A 742 22.38 38.32 -12.64
CA LYS A 742 22.18 38.30 -14.10
C LYS A 742 22.38 36.92 -14.72
N TYR A 743 22.88 35.95 -13.95
CA TYR A 743 22.93 34.56 -14.38
C TYR A 743 21.54 33.95 -14.16
N SER A 744 21.01 33.31 -15.21
CA SER A 744 19.73 32.59 -15.13
C SER A 744 19.74 31.57 -13.99
N GLN A 745 18.59 31.34 -13.37
CA GLN A 745 18.40 30.35 -12.29
C GLN A 745 19.15 30.63 -10.98
N VAL A 746 19.81 31.79 -10.79
CA VAL A 746 20.32 32.23 -9.48
C VAL A 746 19.19 32.86 -8.66
N SER A 747 18.91 32.33 -7.46
CA SER A 747 17.82 32.76 -6.59
C SER A 747 18.27 33.52 -5.34
N ASP A 748 19.42 33.17 -4.75
CA ASP A 748 20.05 33.89 -3.63
C ASP A 748 21.59 33.93 -3.77
N ILE A 749 22.22 34.97 -3.20
CA ILE A 749 23.65 35.28 -3.36
C ILE A 749 24.22 35.69 -1.99
N GLN A 750 24.81 34.74 -1.27
CA GLN A 750 25.34 34.97 0.07
C GLN A 750 26.85 35.25 0.03
N ILE A 751 27.23 36.51 0.30
CA ILE A 751 28.63 36.95 0.36
C ILE A 751 29.09 37.06 1.81
N SER A 752 29.99 36.18 2.22
CA SER A 752 30.59 36.14 3.56
C SER A 752 32.09 36.49 3.52
N LEU A 753 32.59 37.17 4.56
CA LEU A 753 34.00 37.52 4.74
C LEU A 753 34.58 36.89 6.00
N SER A 754 35.81 36.36 5.91
CA SER A 754 36.53 35.78 7.04
C SER A 754 36.87 36.77 8.16
N LEU A 755 37.01 38.05 7.84
CA LEU A 755 37.10 39.16 8.79
C LEU A 755 36.01 40.18 8.46
N ASN A 756 34.84 40.04 9.08
CA ASN A 756 33.74 41.00 8.99
C ASN A 756 33.90 42.09 10.07
N LEU A 757 34.80 43.06 9.83
CA LEU A 757 35.04 44.15 10.78
C LEU A 757 33.98 45.26 10.64
N PRO A 758 33.44 45.81 11.74
CA PRO A 758 32.55 46.97 11.67
C PRO A 758 33.31 48.18 11.11
N PHE A 759 32.57 49.09 10.45
CA PHE A 759 33.08 50.31 9.79
C PHE A 759 34.03 50.11 8.59
N PHE A 760 34.44 48.88 8.26
CA PHE A 760 35.17 48.60 7.02
C PHE A 760 34.24 48.45 5.80
N PRO A 761 34.68 48.83 4.58
CA PRO A 761 33.85 48.71 3.38
C PRO A 761 33.64 47.25 2.99
N LYS A 762 32.37 46.82 2.87
CA LYS A 762 31.98 45.49 2.38
C LYS A 762 32.35 45.33 0.90
N ARG A 763 33.55 44.80 0.65
CA ARG A 763 34.09 44.53 -0.68
C ARG A 763 34.67 43.11 -0.76
N ILE A 764 34.61 42.53 -1.95
CA ILE A 764 35.28 41.27 -2.26
C ILE A 764 36.80 41.53 -2.36
N PRO A 765 37.67 40.62 -1.87
CA PRO A 765 39.13 40.75 -1.99
C PRO A 765 39.63 41.01 -3.41
N LEU A 766 40.82 41.63 -3.51
CA LEU A 766 41.49 41.88 -4.79
C LEU A 766 42.24 40.65 -5.32
N SER A 767 42.60 39.72 -4.42
CA SER A 767 43.28 38.46 -4.75
C SER A 767 42.28 37.38 -5.15
N GLU A 768 42.40 36.84 -6.36
CA GLU A 768 41.58 35.71 -6.85
C GLU A 768 41.73 34.47 -5.95
N LYS A 769 42.91 34.28 -5.32
CA LYS A 769 43.18 33.18 -4.38
C LYS A 769 42.44 33.32 -3.04
N ASN A 770 41.85 34.48 -2.77
CA ASN A 770 41.10 34.77 -1.55
C ASN A 770 39.58 34.71 -1.78
N ILE A 771 39.11 34.32 -2.97
CA ILE A 771 37.69 34.25 -3.31
C ILE A 771 37.33 32.79 -3.60
N GLN A 772 36.38 32.24 -2.85
CA GLN A 772 35.78 30.94 -3.14
C GLN A 772 34.33 31.13 -3.60
N VAL A 773 34.01 30.68 -4.81
CA VAL A 773 32.61 30.53 -5.25
C VAL A 773 32.17 29.09 -4.94
N LYS A 774 30.96 28.94 -4.40
CA LYS A 774 30.26 27.67 -4.20
C LYS A 774 28.86 27.79 -4.82
N THR A 775 28.35 26.70 -5.34
CA THR A 775 26.94 26.55 -5.69
C THR A 775 26.22 25.77 -4.59
N SER A 776 25.01 26.20 -4.26
CA SER A 776 23.99 25.43 -3.57
C SER A 776 22.81 25.29 -4.51
N ILE A 777 22.01 24.24 -4.35
CA ILE A 777 20.71 24.13 -5.00
C ILE A 777 19.67 24.37 -3.92
N ASN A 778 18.66 25.18 -4.23
CA ASN A 778 17.41 25.18 -3.49
C ASN A 778 16.55 24.09 -4.15
N GLU A 779 16.09 23.13 -3.34
CA GLU A 779 15.11 22.12 -3.74
C GLU A 779 13.73 22.78 -4.00
#